data_AF-A0A2H0Z0U4-F1
#
_entry.id   AF-A0A2H0Z0U4-F1
#
_cell.length_a   1.000
_cell.length_b   1.000
_cell.length_c   1.000
_cell.angle_alpha   90.00
_cell.angle_beta   90.00
_cell.angle_gamma   90.00
#
_symmetry.space_group_name_H-M   'P 1'
#
loop_
_entity.id
_entity.type
_entity.pdbx_description
1 polymer ?
#
loop_
_entity_poly.entity_id
_entity_poly.type
_entity_poly.pdbx_seq_one_letter_code
_entity_poly.pdbx_strand_id
1 'polypeptide(L)'
;MRKKYLELFSFSFMRFVPIFLILFGFINSDLICQSKAKLYSSEITAEQIIKNFIKLHPDSITYQSEEKSHKWNYEQGLILEAFYQMWKTTGEKDYFDYIKKNLNHYIDSSGNIKTYKYNDFNIDNIAPGRSLLNLYTATRDDKYLNAAKRLRKQLENQPRTSEKGFWHKKIYPSQMWLDGLYMGEPFYAKYALLFDDNEAFDDIFNQFNLIDLHLKDSSSGLYFHGWDESKKQKWADPLTGTSPNFWGRGLGWYCMALVDVLDYFPVDHPKRVGLITILKNLSLSLIKYRDVKTKLWFQVLDQGNRDGNYFEASGSLMFIYAFAKGANKGYLDKKYYDFAKESFQGVLGNLVTVDENGIIYLKNICAGAGLGGKPYRDGSYEYYVNEKIRVNDFKGYGPFILSAIELENPPFTDSTLNNGEKEFSVGLDYYFNNENKNGERFHYTWEDTANSGFSELGNLIKKLGGTLNAIKTAPTMNALKEVSIYILVDPDIPSENLTPNYLDEVSRKEIVSWVHNGGTLLVFANDSLNCEFVNLNLLTEKFGIHFNGDSKNRVVGKNFSLGKIDSFPLHPIFEKVNSIYLKEISTLKLSASAKCILENNENCLIAFSDYGNGSVLAVGDPWFYNEYYDNRKLPKEFENYKAAENLFLWLKDKINHK
;
A
#
# COMPACT_ATOMS: atom_id res chain seq x y z
N MET A 1 -59.09 -30.53 -41.29
CA MET A 1 -59.05 -32.01 -41.47
C MET A 1 -59.35 -32.36 -42.93
N ARG A 2 -58.31 -32.77 -43.68
CA ARG A 2 -58.24 -33.76 -44.77
C ARG A 2 -57.21 -33.34 -45.84
N LYS A 3 -56.25 -34.25 -46.01
CA LYS A 3 -54.97 -34.22 -46.73
C LYS A 3 -55.11 -34.41 -48.25
N LYS A 4 -54.08 -33.96 -49.00
CA LYS A 4 -53.26 -34.72 -49.98
C LYS A 4 -52.10 -33.81 -50.47
N TYR A 5 -50.82 -34.00 -50.09
CA TYR A 5 -49.75 -34.92 -50.59
C TYR A 5 -49.42 -34.76 -52.10
N LEU A 6 -48.17 -34.66 -52.60
CA LEU A 6 -46.79 -34.43 -52.09
C LEU A 6 -45.78 -34.59 -53.29
N GLU A 7 -44.62 -33.90 -53.25
CA GLU A 7 -43.23 -34.35 -53.64
C GLU A 7 -42.77 -34.62 -55.11
N LEU A 8 -41.50 -34.50 -55.59
CA LEU A 8 -40.15 -34.10 -55.07
C LEU A 8 -39.01 -34.09 -56.17
N PHE A 9 -37.87 -33.41 -55.85
CA PHE A 9 -36.41 -33.64 -56.16
C PHE A 9 -35.83 -33.45 -57.61
N SER A 10 -34.56 -33.07 -57.92
CA SER A 10 -33.34 -32.52 -57.22
C SER A 10 -32.11 -32.32 -58.18
N PHE A 11 -31.06 -31.57 -57.73
CA PHE A 11 -29.59 -31.55 -58.11
C PHE A 11 -29.14 -30.99 -59.51
N SER A 12 -27.96 -30.35 -59.82
CA SER A 12 -26.66 -29.98 -59.16
C SER A 12 -25.77 -29.03 -60.05
N PHE A 13 -24.82 -28.26 -59.47
CA PHE A 13 -23.44 -27.83 -59.93
C PHE A 13 -23.08 -26.69 -60.97
N MET A 14 -22.24 -25.74 -60.49
CA MET A 14 -20.93 -25.17 -61.00
C MET A 14 -20.72 -24.06 -62.08
N ARG A 15 -19.88 -23.04 -61.69
CA ARG A 15 -18.73 -22.32 -62.36
C ARG A 15 -18.83 -20.98 -63.16
N PHE A 16 -18.07 -19.98 -62.63
CA PHE A 16 -17.10 -18.99 -63.20
C PHE A 16 -17.47 -17.74 -64.07
N VAL A 17 -16.66 -16.68 -63.84
CA VAL A 17 -16.69 -15.22 -64.20
C VAL A 17 -15.85 -14.90 -65.47
N PRO A 18 -15.99 -13.73 -66.15
CA PRO A 18 -14.98 -12.62 -66.06
C PRO A 18 -15.54 -11.15 -66.22
N ILE A 19 -15.18 -10.16 -65.39
CA ILE A 19 -14.17 -9.03 -65.49
C ILE A 19 -14.30 -8.02 -66.67
N PHE A 20 -14.57 -6.70 -66.42
CA PHE A 20 -13.63 -5.52 -66.54
C PHE A 20 -14.28 -4.09 -66.61
N LEU A 21 -13.61 -3.13 -65.92
CA LEU A 21 -13.32 -1.69 -66.25
C LEU A 21 -14.22 -0.47 -65.81
N ILE A 22 -13.79 0.15 -64.69
CA ILE A 22 -13.44 1.59 -64.37
C ILE A 22 -14.32 2.78 -64.84
N LEU A 23 -14.77 3.61 -63.87
CA LEU A 23 -14.57 5.09 -63.85
C LEU A 23 -14.91 5.76 -62.49
N PHE A 24 -14.00 6.68 -62.10
CA PHE A 24 -13.98 7.75 -61.06
C PHE A 24 -15.33 8.28 -60.55
N GLY A 25 -15.50 8.85 -59.34
CA GLY A 25 -14.61 9.43 -58.34
C GLY A 25 -15.44 10.38 -57.44
N PHE A 26 -14.87 10.80 -56.30
CA PHE A 26 -15.42 11.67 -55.22
C PHE A 26 -16.19 10.97 -54.09
N ILE A 27 -15.47 10.56 -53.05
CA ILE A 27 -16.00 10.50 -51.68
C ILE A 27 -15.04 11.29 -50.77
N ASN A 28 -15.66 12.17 -49.99
CA ASN A 28 -15.08 13.17 -49.09
C ASN A 28 -13.96 12.67 -48.19
N SER A 29 -12.93 13.50 -48.07
CA SER A 29 -11.77 13.38 -47.17
C SER A 29 -12.08 13.69 -45.69
N ASP A 30 -13.33 13.98 -45.32
CA ASP A 30 -13.69 14.38 -43.95
C ASP A 30 -14.17 13.24 -43.04
N LEU A 31 -14.23 12.00 -43.53
CA LEU A 31 -14.64 10.83 -42.74
C LEU A 31 -13.51 9.92 -42.24
N ILE A 32 -12.24 10.26 -42.53
CA ILE A 32 -11.08 9.39 -42.20
C ILE A 32 -10.25 9.91 -41.00
N CYS A 33 -10.61 11.05 -40.39
CA CYS A 33 -9.85 11.60 -39.24
C CYS A 33 -10.54 11.47 -37.87
N GLN A 34 -11.43 10.48 -37.69
CA GLN A 34 -11.98 10.10 -36.37
C GLN A 34 -12.21 8.58 -36.26
N SER A 35 -11.15 7.78 -36.29
CA SER A 35 -11.20 6.44 -35.66
C SER A 35 -9.79 5.91 -35.48
N LYS A 36 -9.39 5.72 -34.20
CA LYS A 36 -8.43 4.72 -33.67
C LYS A 36 -7.94 5.15 -32.28
N ALA A 37 -8.86 5.40 -31.35
CA ALA A 37 -8.55 5.18 -29.94
C ALA A 37 -9.03 3.77 -29.61
N LYS A 38 -8.10 2.85 -29.34
CA LYS A 38 -8.43 1.48 -28.96
C LYS A 38 -8.87 1.52 -27.49
N LEU A 39 -10.17 1.31 -27.21
CA LEU A 39 -10.66 1.05 -25.86
C LEU A 39 -10.05 -0.27 -25.39
N TYR A 40 -9.26 -0.23 -24.32
CA TYR A 40 -8.58 -1.41 -23.78
C TYR A 40 -9.53 -2.23 -22.89
N SER A 41 -9.39 -3.55 -22.93
CA SER A 41 -10.06 -4.52 -22.07
C SER A 41 -9.37 -4.60 -20.70
N SER A 42 -10.14 -4.59 -19.61
CA SER A 42 -9.93 -5.06 -18.21
C SER A 42 -8.56 -5.25 -17.52
N GLU A 43 -7.41 -5.03 -18.13
CA GLU A 43 -6.10 -5.53 -17.67
C GLU A 43 -5.02 -4.44 -17.55
N ILE A 44 -5.39 -3.18 -17.27
CA ILE A 44 -4.39 -2.16 -16.93
C ILE A 44 -3.96 -2.36 -15.47
N THR A 45 -2.69 -2.72 -15.25
CA THR A 45 -2.13 -2.97 -13.91
C THR A 45 -1.59 -1.71 -13.24
N ALA A 46 -1.44 -1.72 -11.91
CA ALA A 46 -0.81 -0.66 -11.13
C ALA A 46 0.60 -0.35 -11.65
N GLU A 47 1.37 -1.40 -11.97
CA GLU A 47 2.71 -1.28 -12.53
C GLU A 47 2.72 -0.57 -13.90
N GLN A 48 1.77 -0.88 -14.78
CA GLN A 48 1.66 -0.19 -16.06
C GLN A 48 1.30 1.29 -15.89
N ILE A 49 0.39 1.61 -14.96
CA ILE A 49 -0.04 3.00 -14.69
C ILE A 49 1.13 3.83 -14.16
N ILE A 50 1.87 3.31 -13.18
CA ILE A 50 3.00 4.03 -12.56
C ILE A 50 4.20 4.14 -13.51
N LYS A 51 4.50 3.11 -14.31
CA LYS A 51 5.51 3.20 -15.38
C LYS A 51 5.13 4.23 -16.44
N ASN A 52 3.84 4.33 -16.79
CA ASN A 52 3.36 5.41 -17.66
C ASN A 52 3.57 6.78 -17.03
N PHE A 53 3.35 6.93 -15.71
CA PHE A 53 3.66 8.18 -15.01
C PHE A 53 5.14 8.53 -15.09
N ILE A 54 6.05 7.59 -14.81
CA ILE A 54 7.50 7.80 -14.91
C ILE A 54 7.90 8.19 -16.34
N LYS A 55 7.29 7.57 -17.36
CA LYS A 55 7.55 7.92 -18.76
C LYS A 55 7.15 9.36 -19.09
N LEU A 56 6.07 9.87 -18.49
CA LEU A 56 5.58 11.24 -18.67
C LEU A 56 6.31 12.26 -17.78
N HIS A 57 6.80 11.83 -16.62
CA HIS A 57 7.41 12.66 -15.58
C HIS A 57 8.69 12.01 -15.01
N PRO A 58 9.74 11.79 -15.82
CA PRO A 58 10.92 11.02 -15.39
C PRO A 58 11.75 11.72 -14.30
N ASP A 59 11.68 13.06 -14.23
CA ASP A 59 12.52 13.84 -13.36
C ASP A 59 11.83 14.38 -12.11
N SER A 60 10.65 14.99 -12.28
CA SER A 60 9.94 15.64 -11.18
C SER A 60 8.43 15.51 -11.31
N ILE A 61 7.76 15.46 -10.15
CA ILE A 61 6.30 15.52 -10.04
C ILE A 61 5.87 16.99 -10.20
N THR A 62 5.87 17.44 -11.44
CA THR A 62 5.49 18.79 -11.86
C THR A 62 4.73 18.72 -13.18
N TYR A 63 3.68 19.53 -13.32
CA TYR A 63 3.03 19.69 -14.62
C TYR A 63 4.02 20.27 -15.63
N GLN A 64 4.00 19.78 -16.88
CA GLN A 64 4.89 20.29 -17.93
C GLN A 64 4.74 21.82 -18.12
N SER A 65 3.51 22.33 -18.03
CA SER A 65 3.24 23.77 -18.10
C SER A 65 3.76 24.58 -16.90
N GLU A 66 4.20 23.90 -15.84
CA GLU A 66 4.62 24.49 -14.56
C GLU A 66 5.99 23.97 -14.10
N GLU A 67 6.82 23.43 -15.00
CA GLU A 67 8.14 22.85 -14.66
C GLU A 67 9.03 23.79 -13.84
N LYS A 68 8.89 25.11 -14.04
CA LYS A 68 9.65 26.15 -13.32
C LYS A 68 9.06 26.53 -11.96
N SER A 69 7.82 26.15 -11.64
CA SER A 69 7.11 26.64 -10.46
C SER A 69 7.70 26.10 -9.15
N HIS A 70 8.34 24.91 -9.21
CA HIS A 70 9.02 24.23 -8.10
C HIS A 70 8.36 24.46 -6.74
N LYS A 71 7.03 24.36 -6.70
CA LYS A 71 6.23 24.66 -5.52
C LYS A 71 5.99 23.38 -4.74
N TRP A 72 6.27 23.43 -3.44
CA TRP A 72 5.85 22.41 -2.49
C TRP A 72 4.32 22.37 -2.41
N ASN A 73 3.70 21.27 -2.82
CA ASN A 73 2.25 21.17 -2.88
C ASN A 73 1.72 19.76 -2.58
N TYR A 74 0.43 19.66 -2.25
CA TYR A 74 -0.23 18.39 -1.93
C TYR A 74 -0.30 17.40 -3.10
N GLU A 75 -0.34 17.88 -4.34
CA GLU A 75 -0.42 17.02 -5.53
C GLU A 75 0.82 16.14 -5.65
N GLN A 76 1.99 16.69 -5.31
CA GLN A 76 3.22 15.91 -5.15
C GLN A 76 3.09 14.89 -4.02
N GLY A 77 2.56 15.30 -2.87
CA GLY A 77 2.33 14.40 -1.74
C GLY A 77 1.47 13.19 -2.10
N LEU A 78 0.39 13.40 -2.86
CA LEU A 78 -0.48 12.34 -3.35
C LEU A 78 0.26 11.35 -4.26
N ILE A 79 1.04 11.84 -5.23
CA ILE A 79 1.81 10.96 -6.12
C ILE A 79 2.91 10.24 -5.35
N LEU A 80 3.63 10.92 -4.45
CA LEU A 80 4.65 10.31 -3.61
C LEU A 80 4.08 9.21 -2.71
N GLU A 81 2.85 9.37 -2.23
CA GLU A 81 2.15 8.30 -1.51
C GLU A 81 1.85 7.11 -2.41
N ALA A 82 1.39 7.33 -3.65
CA ALA A 82 1.17 6.25 -4.61
C ALA A 82 2.46 5.47 -4.94
N PHE A 83 3.59 6.18 -5.11
CA PHE A 83 4.91 5.56 -5.28
C PHE A 83 5.34 4.80 -4.02
N TYR A 84 5.05 5.33 -2.84
CA TYR A 84 5.38 4.65 -1.59
C TYR A 84 4.62 3.35 -1.44
N GLN A 85 3.31 3.33 -1.74
CA GLN A 85 2.52 2.11 -1.73
C GLN A 85 3.03 1.10 -2.76
N MET A 86 3.40 1.55 -3.97
CA MET A 86 3.99 0.67 -4.97
C MET A 86 5.32 0.07 -4.51
N TRP A 87 6.20 0.88 -3.89
CA TRP A 87 7.45 0.40 -3.29
C TRP A 87 7.18 -0.64 -2.20
N LYS A 88 6.20 -0.40 -1.32
CA LYS A 88 5.79 -1.35 -0.28
C LYS A 88 5.24 -2.66 -0.82
N THR A 89 4.51 -2.62 -1.94
CA THR A 89 3.92 -3.82 -2.57
C THR A 89 4.95 -4.67 -3.33
N THR A 90 5.99 -4.04 -3.88
CA THR A 90 6.91 -4.69 -4.84
C THR A 90 8.35 -4.82 -4.37
N GLY A 91 8.77 -4.03 -3.37
CA GLY A 91 10.19 -3.91 -2.98
C GLY A 91 11.07 -3.17 -4.00
N GLU A 92 10.54 -2.77 -5.15
CA GLU A 92 11.32 -2.22 -6.28
C GLU A 92 11.96 -0.87 -5.94
N LYS A 93 13.29 -0.84 -6.00
CA LYS A 93 14.12 0.31 -5.61
C LYS A 93 13.79 1.60 -6.37
N ASP A 94 13.44 1.48 -7.66
CA ASP A 94 13.24 2.64 -8.53
C ASP A 94 12.12 3.55 -8.01
N TYR A 95 11.09 2.98 -7.38
CA TYR A 95 10.00 3.76 -6.77
C TYR A 95 10.49 4.53 -5.54
N PHE A 96 11.28 3.89 -4.67
CA PHE A 96 11.90 4.53 -3.51
C PHE A 96 12.86 5.66 -3.93
N ASP A 97 13.69 5.42 -4.94
CA ASP A 97 14.62 6.41 -5.47
C ASP A 97 13.89 7.60 -6.10
N TYR A 98 12.78 7.36 -6.79
CA TYR A 98 11.94 8.42 -7.33
C TYR A 98 11.35 9.31 -6.24
N ILE A 99 10.85 8.72 -5.14
CA ILE A 99 10.39 9.47 -3.95
C ILE A 99 11.51 10.31 -3.37
N LYS A 100 12.67 9.68 -3.14
CA LYS A 100 13.85 10.32 -2.54
C LYS A 100 14.38 11.47 -3.40
N LYS A 101 14.47 11.28 -4.73
CA LYS A 101 14.88 12.31 -5.69
C LYS A 101 13.94 13.53 -5.61
N ASN A 102 12.63 13.28 -5.66
CA ASN A 102 11.64 14.36 -5.63
C ASN A 102 11.63 15.12 -4.30
N LEU A 103 11.72 14.45 -3.15
CA LEU A 103 11.77 15.13 -1.85
C LEU A 103 13.07 15.92 -1.68
N ASN A 104 14.23 15.38 -2.08
CA ASN A 104 15.51 16.09 -1.95
C ASN A 104 15.61 17.36 -2.80
N HIS A 105 14.75 17.54 -3.81
CA HIS A 105 14.64 18.81 -4.53
C HIS A 105 14.11 19.95 -3.64
N TYR A 106 13.31 19.62 -2.62
CA TYR A 106 12.68 20.58 -1.71
C TYR A 106 13.34 20.66 -0.35
N ILE A 107 13.95 19.57 0.12
CA ILE A 107 14.48 19.46 1.48
C ILE A 107 16.00 19.67 1.48
N ASP A 108 16.47 20.73 2.13
CA ASP A 108 17.89 20.95 2.35
C ASP A 108 18.48 20.07 3.48
N SER A 109 19.80 20.14 3.68
CA SER A 109 20.49 19.33 4.70
C SER A 109 20.05 19.61 6.14
N SER A 110 19.44 20.78 6.41
CA SER A 110 18.92 21.15 7.72
C SER A 110 17.42 20.84 7.88
N GLY A 111 16.79 20.26 6.84
CA GLY A 111 15.36 20.00 6.83
C GLY A 111 14.49 21.24 6.60
N ASN A 112 15.02 22.32 6.02
CA ASN A 112 14.15 23.41 5.52
C ASN A 112 13.46 22.96 4.23
N ILE A 113 12.21 23.39 4.07
CA ILE A 113 11.37 23.05 2.92
C ILE A 113 11.32 24.25 1.97
N LYS A 114 11.85 24.11 0.76
CA LYS A 114 11.83 25.17 -0.26
C LYS A 114 10.40 25.56 -0.61
N THR A 115 10.15 26.86 -0.78
CA THR A 115 8.84 27.48 -1.09
C THR A 115 7.74 27.35 -0.02
N TYR A 116 7.94 26.53 1.02
CA TYR A 116 7.03 26.43 2.13
C TYR A 116 7.07 27.69 3.01
N LYS A 117 5.88 28.20 3.36
CA LYS A 117 5.71 29.39 4.19
C LYS A 117 4.87 29.05 5.41
N TYR A 118 5.52 28.94 6.56
CA TYR A 118 4.86 28.62 7.83
C TYR A 118 3.66 29.55 8.14
N ASN A 119 3.84 30.86 7.93
CA ASN A 119 2.83 31.88 8.27
C ASN A 119 1.58 31.87 7.37
N ASP A 120 1.58 31.11 6.28
CA ASP A 120 0.39 30.95 5.43
C ASP A 120 -0.65 30.03 6.10
N PHE A 121 -0.22 29.18 7.04
CA PHE A 121 -1.03 28.13 7.69
C PHE A 121 -1.92 27.43 6.67
N ASN A 122 -1.32 26.99 5.57
CA ASN A 122 -2.01 26.33 4.47
C ASN A 122 -1.96 24.82 4.68
N ILE A 123 -3.11 24.19 4.93
CA ILE A 123 -3.15 22.76 5.20
C ILE A 123 -2.72 21.92 3.98
N ASP A 124 -2.87 22.44 2.76
CA ASP A 124 -2.39 21.78 1.52
C ASP A 124 -0.87 21.54 1.52
N ASN A 125 -0.11 22.31 2.30
CA ASN A 125 1.34 22.11 2.38
C ASN A 125 1.73 20.93 3.29
N ILE A 126 0.77 20.29 3.97
CA ILE A 126 1.05 19.24 4.95
C ILE A 126 1.14 17.87 4.30
N ALA A 127 0.34 17.60 3.26
CA ALA A 127 0.20 16.26 2.67
C ALA A 127 1.52 15.55 2.31
N PRO A 128 2.53 16.22 1.68
CA PRO A 128 3.78 15.54 1.35
C PRO A 128 4.65 15.21 2.58
N GLY A 129 4.27 15.71 3.76
CA GLY A 129 4.85 15.31 5.04
C GLY A 129 4.76 13.82 5.32
N ARG A 130 3.74 13.11 4.81
CA ARG A 130 3.65 11.64 4.91
C ARG A 130 4.90 10.97 4.32
N SER A 131 5.33 11.45 3.17
CA SER A 131 6.50 10.94 2.44
C SER A 131 7.82 11.29 3.14
N LEU A 132 7.89 12.42 3.86
CA LEU A 132 9.02 12.71 4.75
C LEU A 132 9.13 11.68 5.87
N LEU A 133 8.01 11.35 6.52
CA LEU A 133 7.98 10.31 7.55
C LEU A 133 8.32 8.93 6.96
N ASN A 134 7.85 8.60 5.75
CA ASN A 134 8.21 7.36 5.04
C ASN A 134 9.73 7.24 4.87
N LEU A 135 10.38 8.29 4.34
CA LEU A 135 11.82 8.28 4.16
C LEU A 135 12.58 8.30 5.47
N TYR A 136 12.11 9.02 6.49
CA TYR A 136 12.74 8.98 7.81
C TYR A 136 12.70 7.58 8.41
N THR A 137 11.55 6.89 8.41
CA THR A 137 11.47 5.49 8.90
C THR A 137 12.40 4.57 8.14
N ALA A 138 12.48 4.72 6.81
CA ALA A 138 13.29 3.89 5.94
C ALA A 138 14.81 4.18 5.99
N THR A 139 15.23 5.42 6.28
CA THR A 139 16.64 5.84 6.14
C THR A 139 17.28 6.33 7.42
N ARG A 140 16.48 6.72 8.41
CA ARG A 140 16.88 7.43 9.63
C ARG A 140 17.69 8.72 9.36
N ASP A 141 17.49 9.34 8.20
CA ASP A 141 18.09 10.64 7.86
C ASP A 141 17.29 11.78 8.52
N ASP A 142 17.91 12.42 9.50
CA ASP A 142 17.31 13.46 10.34
C ASP A 142 16.80 14.67 9.55
N LYS A 143 17.28 14.93 8.33
CA LYS A 143 16.76 16.07 7.55
C LYS A 143 15.26 15.90 7.22
N TYR A 144 14.81 14.66 6.99
CA TYR A 144 13.39 14.38 6.73
C TYR A 144 12.57 14.54 8.01
N LEU A 145 13.11 14.10 9.15
CA LEU A 145 12.49 14.32 10.45
C LEU A 145 12.35 15.81 10.77
N ASN A 146 13.42 16.58 10.56
CA ASN A 146 13.42 18.02 10.80
C ASN A 146 12.39 18.74 9.91
N ALA A 147 12.26 18.33 8.65
CA ALA A 147 11.21 18.83 7.76
C ALA A 147 9.81 18.44 8.25
N ALA A 148 9.59 17.18 8.67
CA ALA A 148 8.32 16.73 9.21
C ALA A 148 7.93 17.49 10.50
N LYS A 149 8.88 17.72 11.42
CA LYS A 149 8.69 18.53 12.64
C LYS A 149 8.20 19.94 12.33
N ARG A 150 8.65 20.57 11.24
CA ARG A 150 8.17 21.90 10.82
C ARG A 150 6.70 21.87 10.40
N LEU A 151 6.29 20.85 9.66
CA LEU A 151 4.89 20.65 9.25
C LEU A 151 4.01 20.33 10.47
N ARG A 152 4.48 19.48 11.40
CA ARG A 152 3.80 19.19 12.67
C ARG A 152 3.63 20.46 13.52
N LYS A 153 4.65 21.31 13.58
CA LYS A 153 4.57 22.62 14.27
C LYS A 153 3.55 23.56 13.65
N GLN A 154 3.29 23.44 12.34
CA GLN A 154 2.18 24.18 11.72
C GLN A 154 0.85 23.66 12.24
N LEU A 155 0.61 22.34 12.26
CA LEU A 155 -0.64 21.76 12.77
C LEU A 155 -0.91 22.12 14.24
N GLU A 156 0.13 22.11 15.08
CA GLU A 156 0.10 22.62 16.46
C GLU A 156 -0.50 24.03 16.57
N ASN A 157 -0.14 24.91 15.64
CA ASN A 157 -0.46 26.33 15.66
C ASN A 157 -1.47 26.73 14.56
N GLN A 158 -2.04 25.76 13.86
CA GLN A 158 -2.99 25.98 12.78
C GLN A 158 -4.21 26.67 13.39
N PRO A 159 -4.67 27.81 12.83
CA PRO A 159 -5.89 28.47 13.29
C PRO A 159 -7.08 27.51 13.24
N ARG A 160 -7.99 27.62 14.21
CA ARG A 160 -9.11 26.68 14.37
C ARG A 160 -10.44 27.41 14.55
N THR A 161 -11.53 26.73 14.19
CA THR A 161 -12.90 27.11 14.54
C THR A 161 -13.10 27.07 16.06
N SER A 162 -14.24 27.57 16.55
CA SER A 162 -14.54 27.53 17.99
C SER A 162 -14.57 26.09 18.54
N GLU A 163 -14.96 25.13 17.71
CA GLU A 163 -15.01 23.69 18.02
C GLU A 163 -13.69 22.95 17.74
N LYS A 164 -12.60 23.68 17.54
CA LYS A 164 -11.23 23.16 17.32
C LYS A 164 -10.98 22.50 15.96
N GLY A 165 -11.83 22.73 14.97
CA GLY A 165 -11.60 22.29 13.60
C GLY A 165 -10.57 23.15 12.87
N PHE A 166 -9.64 22.54 12.13
CA PHE A 166 -8.61 23.30 11.40
C PHE A 166 -9.21 24.23 10.34
N TRP A 167 -8.82 25.49 10.36
CA TRP A 167 -9.04 26.36 9.21
C TRP A 167 -8.28 25.79 8.02
N HIS A 168 -8.92 25.77 6.86
CA HIS A 168 -8.30 25.24 5.65
C HIS A 168 -7.03 26.02 5.31
N LYS A 169 -7.09 27.37 5.39
CA LYS A 169 -5.93 28.27 5.25
C LYS A 169 -6.11 29.51 6.12
N LYS A 170 -5.02 30.21 6.49
CA LYS A 170 -5.13 31.53 7.17
C LYS A 170 -5.98 32.53 6.38
N ILE A 171 -5.95 32.46 5.05
CA ILE A 171 -6.74 33.32 4.16
C ILE A 171 -8.23 32.92 4.05
N TYR A 172 -8.60 31.76 4.59
CA TYR A 172 -9.97 31.24 4.68
C TYR A 172 -10.35 31.09 6.16
N PRO A 173 -10.56 32.21 6.87
CA PRO A 173 -10.86 32.17 8.29
C PRO A 173 -12.18 31.45 8.54
N SER A 174 -12.23 30.72 9.66
CA SER A 174 -13.41 29.97 10.13
C SER A 174 -13.92 28.89 9.19
N GLN A 175 -13.13 28.49 8.19
CA GLN A 175 -13.57 27.55 7.16
C GLN A 175 -12.92 26.18 7.26
N MET A 176 -13.73 25.12 7.30
CA MET A 176 -13.30 23.73 7.12
C MET A 176 -13.78 23.22 5.76
N TRP A 177 -12.87 22.65 4.97
CA TRP A 177 -13.20 22.03 3.67
C TRP A 177 -12.86 20.55 3.72
N LEU A 178 -13.64 19.72 3.02
CA LEU A 178 -13.44 18.26 2.95
C LEU A 178 -11.99 17.89 2.57
N ASP A 179 -11.41 18.63 1.63
CA ASP A 179 -10.05 18.47 1.12
C ASP A 179 -9.01 18.47 2.25
N GLY A 180 -9.18 19.37 3.23
CA GLY A 180 -8.22 19.58 4.32
C GLY A 180 -7.95 18.30 5.13
N LEU A 181 -8.91 17.38 5.16
CA LEU A 181 -8.82 16.16 5.96
C LEU A 181 -7.78 15.22 5.36
N TYR A 182 -7.74 15.09 4.03
CA TYR A 182 -6.68 14.32 3.37
C TYR A 182 -5.32 15.02 3.47
N MET A 183 -5.30 16.34 3.43
CA MET A 183 -4.05 17.08 3.46
C MET A 183 -3.35 17.03 4.83
N GLY A 184 -4.13 17.08 5.92
CA GLY A 184 -3.61 17.14 7.29
C GLY A 184 -3.60 15.80 8.02
N GLU A 185 -4.74 15.11 8.06
CA GLU A 185 -4.98 14.07 9.07
C GLU A 185 -4.15 12.80 8.88
N PRO A 186 -3.95 12.25 7.66
CA PRO A 186 -3.07 11.09 7.49
C PRO A 186 -1.61 11.37 7.87
N PHE A 187 -1.11 12.59 7.62
CA PHE A 187 0.21 12.99 8.12
C PHE A 187 0.21 13.08 9.64
N TYR A 188 -0.80 13.71 10.23
CA TYR A 188 -0.91 13.89 11.67
C TYR A 188 -0.98 12.54 12.41
N ALA A 189 -1.85 11.63 11.95
CA ALA A 189 -2.01 10.29 12.51
C ALA A 189 -0.71 9.48 12.43
N LYS A 190 -0.02 9.55 11.30
CA LYS A 190 1.27 8.87 11.14
C LYS A 190 2.36 9.47 12.03
N TYR A 191 2.41 10.79 12.14
CA TYR A 191 3.35 11.45 13.05
C TYR A 191 3.05 11.04 14.48
N ALA A 192 1.78 11.03 14.88
CA ALA A 192 1.35 10.65 16.21
C ALA A 192 1.75 9.21 16.57
N LEU A 193 1.52 8.26 15.66
CA LEU A 193 1.96 6.89 15.85
C LEU A 193 3.49 6.76 15.99
N LEU A 194 4.26 7.48 15.17
CA LEU A 194 5.73 7.35 15.16
C LEU A 194 6.41 7.94 16.40
N PHE A 195 5.73 8.84 17.11
CA PHE A 195 6.26 9.56 18.28
C PHE A 195 5.38 9.39 19.52
N ASP A 196 4.54 8.36 19.55
CA ASP A 196 3.68 7.98 20.67
C ASP A 196 2.81 9.11 21.24
N ASP A 197 2.35 10.02 20.37
CA ASP A 197 1.48 11.16 20.72
C ASP A 197 0.01 10.71 20.76
N ASN A 198 -0.33 9.90 21.78
CA ASN A 198 -1.67 9.28 21.87
C ASN A 198 -2.82 10.31 21.94
N GLU A 199 -2.58 11.48 22.54
CA GLU A 199 -3.59 12.56 22.63
C GLU A 199 -3.97 13.13 21.26
N ALA A 200 -3.07 13.07 20.27
CA ALA A 200 -3.35 13.54 18.92
C ALA A 200 -4.52 12.78 18.25
N PHE A 201 -4.73 11.50 18.56
CA PHE A 201 -5.80 10.70 17.95
C PHE A 201 -7.20 11.20 18.32
N ASP A 202 -7.35 11.83 19.48
CA ASP A 202 -8.59 12.48 19.89
C ASP A 202 -8.89 13.73 19.06
N ASP A 203 -7.86 14.53 18.76
CA ASP A 203 -7.97 15.72 17.90
C ASP A 203 -8.23 15.31 16.44
N ILE A 204 -7.49 14.33 15.93
CA ILE A 204 -7.68 13.77 14.58
C ILE A 204 -9.13 13.31 14.41
N PHE A 205 -9.66 12.51 15.34
CA PHE A 205 -11.08 12.12 15.29
C PHE A 205 -12.01 13.34 15.27
N ASN A 206 -11.73 14.36 16.10
CA ASN A 206 -12.56 15.55 16.15
C ASN A 206 -12.63 16.26 14.79
N GLN A 207 -11.55 16.29 14.02
CA GLN A 207 -11.55 16.85 12.66
C GLN A 207 -12.56 16.15 11.75
N PHE A 208 -12.59 14.81 11.76
CA PHE A 208 -13.59 14.03 10.99
C PHE A 208 -15.00 14.23 11.55
N ASN A 209 -15.17 14.22 12.86
CA ASN A 209 -16.46 14.36 13.51
C ASN A 209 -17.12 15.73 13.18
N LEU A 210 -16.35 16.81 13.13
CA LEU A 210 -16.87 18.13 12.76
C LEU A 210 -17.32 18.20 11.30
N ILE A 211 -16.61 17.54 10.39
CA ILE A 211 -17.05 17.40 9.00
C ILE A 211 -18.36 16.61 8.92
N ASP A 212 -18.47 15.49 9.64
CA ASP A 212 -19.71 14.72 9.72
C ASP A 212 -20.89 15.50 10.31
N LEU A 213 -20.62 16.32 11.32
CA LEU A 213 -21.64 17.13 11.97
C LEU A 213 -22.14 18.29 11.11
N HIS A 214 -21.24 19.02 10.44
CA HIS A 214 -21.57 20.30 9.81
C HIS A 214 -21.77 20.24 8.30
N LEU A 215 -21.12 19.30 7.61
CA LEU A 215 -21.18 19.24 6.13
C LEU A 215 -22.16 18.21 5.60
N LYS A 216 -22.57 17.24 6.42
CA LYS A 216 -23.46 16.17 5.99
C LYS A 216 -24.89 16.69 5.80
N ASP A 217 -25.40 16.50 4.60
CA ASP A 217 -26.82 16.65 4.32
C ASP A 217 -27.57 15.39 4.80
N SER A 218 -28.56 15.57 5.67
CA SER A 218 -29.31 14.45 6.26
C SER A 218 -30.22 13.73 5.27
N SER A 219 -30.62 14.40 4.18
CA SER A 219 -31.51 13.84 3.16
C SER A 219 -30.78 12.88 2.22
N SER A 220 -29.68 13.34 1.63
CA SER A 220 -28.85 12.55 0.72
C SER A 220 -27.84 11.65 1.45
N GLY A 221 -27.37 12.09 2.61
CA GLY A 221 -26.19 11.56 3.28
C GLY A 221 -24.87 11.89 2.57
N LEU A 222 -24.88 12.81 1.59
CA LEU A 222 -23.68 13.41 0.99
C LEU A 222 -23.20 14.60 1.81
N TYR A 223 -22.02 15.14 1.47
CA TYR A 223 -21.37 16.19 2.23
C TYR A 223 -21.06 17.38 1.33
N PHE A 224 -21.45 18.58 1.79
CA PHE A 224 -21.11 19.83 1.12
C PHE A 224 -19.59 20.04 1.12
N HIS A 225 -19.05 20.74 0.12
CA HIS A 225 -17.59 20.91 -0.03
C HIS A 225 -16.94 21.66 1.15
N GLY A 226 -17.55 22.74 1.63
CA GLY A 226 -16.97 23.55 2.70
C GLY A 226 -18.00 24.16 3.65
N TRP A 227 -17.55 24.42 4.88
CA TRP A 227 -18.33 25.01 5.97
C TRP A 227 -17.60 26.25 6.45
N ASP A 228 -18.30 27.38 6.54
CA ASP A 228 -17.84 28.61 7.19
C ASP A 228 -18.62 28.79 8.50
N GLU A 229 -17.97 28.52 9.63
CA GLU A 229 -18.55 28.70 10.98
C GLU A 229 -19.05 30.15 11.19
N SER A 230 -18.37 31.12 10.58
CA SER A 230 -18.73 32.54 10.70
C SER A 230 -19.89 32.96 9.80
N LYS A 231 -20.22 32.15 8.78
CA LYS A 231 -21.25 32.39 7.77
C LYS A 231 -21.08 33.73 7.03
N LYS A 232 -19.84 34.21 6.92
CA LYS A 232 -19.51 35.51 6.29
C LYS A 232 -19.20 35.38 4.80
N GLN A 233 -18.79 34.20 4.35
CA GLN A 233 -18.61 33.95 2.93
C GLN A 233 -19.95 34.00 2.20
N LYS A 234 -20.00 34.60 1.00
CA LYS A 234 -21.24 34.70 0.21
C LYS A 234 -21.75 33.37 -0.32
N TRP A 235 -20.88 32.36 -0.38
CA TRP A 235 -21.26 31.00 -0.78
C TRP A 235 -21.87 30.21 0.39
N ALA A 236 -21.69 30.68 1.62
CA ALA A 236 -22.11 29.97 2.82
C ALA A 236 -23.61 30.19 3.05
N ASP A 237 -24.33 29.10 3.28
CA ASP A 237 -25.74 29.16 3.67
C ASP A 237 -25.90 29.97 4.98
N PRO A 238 -26.85 30.93 5.05
CA PRO A 238 -27.01 31.77 6.25
C PRO A 238 -27.42 31.02 7.52
N LEU A 239 -27.99 29.82 7.41
CA LEU A 239 -28.43 29.01 8.53
C LEU A 239 -27.38 27.97 8.93
N THR A 240 -26.82 27.24 7.97
CA THR A 240 -25.90 26.11 8.24
C THR A 240 -24.44 26.50 8.08
N GLY A 241 -24.12 27.51 7.27
CA GLY A 241 -22.75 27.88 6.90
C GLY A 241 -22.14 26.99 5.80
N THR A 242 -22.91 26.06 5.23
CA THR A 242 -22.41 25.11 4.21
C THR A 242 -22.35 25.74 2.82
N SER A 243 -21.44 25.26 1.98
CA SER A 243 -21.43 25.53 0.54
C SER A 243 -22.63 24.85 -0.16
N PRO A 244 -23.02 25.25 -1.38
CA PRO A 244 -24.32 24.85 -1.92
C PRO A 244 -24.35 23.52 -2.69
N ASN A 245 -23.21 22.85 -2.96
CA ASN A 245 -23.19 21.62 -3.79
C ASN A 245 -22.27 20.52 -3.23
N PHE A 246 -22.57 19.28 -3.62
CA PHE A 246 -21.79 18.07 -3.32
C PHE A 246 -20.76 17.80 -4.42
N TRP A 247 -19.55 18.32 -4.23
CA TRP A 247 -18.48 18.15 -5.19
C TRP A 247 -17.77 16.80 -5.05
N GLY A 248 -17.72 16.02 -6.14
CA GLY A 248 -17.22 14.65 -6.15
C GLY A 248 -15.81 14.49 -5.58
N ARG A 249 -14.83 15.28 -6.06
CA ARG A 249 -13.46 15.17 -5.54
C ARG A 249 -13.30 15.65 -4.10
N GLY A 250 -14.03 16.69 -3.68
CA GLY A 250 -14.01 17.14 -2.29
C GLY A 250 -14.39 16.00 -1.35
N LEU A 251 -15.48 15.29 -1.68
CA LEU A 251 -15.90 14.11 -0.93
C LEU A 251 -14.97 12.90 -1.11
N GLY A 252 -14.35 12.76 -2.28
CA GLY A 252 -13.30 11.78 -2.55
C GLY A 252 -12.12 11.91 -1.58
N TRP A 253 -11.64 13.13 -1.33
CA TRP A 253 -10.58 13.37 -0.35
C TRP A 253 -10.97 12.92 1.06
N TYR A 254 -12.20 13.20 1.46
CA TYR A 254 -12.70 12.78 2.77
C TYR A 254 -12.74 11.24 2.89
N CYS A 255 -13.18 10.54 1.84
CA CYS A 255 -13.14 9.08 1.79
C CYS A 255 -11.72 8.52 1.90
N MET A 256 -10.77 9.07 1.14
CA MET A 256 -9.36 8.65 1.21
C MET A 256 -8.77 8.89 2.60
N ALA A 257 -9.07 10.05 3.20
CA ALA A 257 -8.58 10.39 4.53
C ALA A 257 -9.08 9.39 5.58
N LEU A 258 -10.38 9.02 5.54
CA LEU A 258 -10.98 8.06 6.47
C LEU A 258 -10.27 6.69 6.45
N VAL A 259 -9.98 6.14 5.27
CA VAL A 259 -9.30 4.83 5.18
C VAL A 259 -7.81 4.92 5.49
N ASP A 260 -7.16 6.04 5.20
CA ASP A 260 -5.72 6.21 5.41
C ASP A 260 -5.36 6.49 6.87
N VAL A 261 -6.16 7.27 7.60
CA VAL A 261 -5.88 7.50 9.03
C VAL A 261 -6.01 6.21 9.84
N LEU A 262 -6.88 5.29 9.43
CA LEU A 262 -7.11 4.01 10.09
C LEU A 262 -5.90 3.06 10.02
N ASP A 263 -4.95 3.28 9.11
CA ASP A 263 -3.68 2.54 9.10
C ASP A 263 -2.77 2.90 10.28
N TYR A 264 -2.97 4.09 10.86
CA TYR A 264 -2.14 4.60 11.96
C TYR A 264 -2.90 4.73 13.29
N PHE A 265 -4.23 4.69 13.24
CA PHE A 265 -5.09 4.82 14.41
C PHE A 265 -5.01 3.56 15.30
N PRO A 266 -4.72 3.67 16.60
CA PRO A 266 -4.57 2.50 17.46
C PRO A 266 -5.83 1.64 17.46
N VAL A 267 -5.66 0.32 17.31
CA VAL A 267 -6.77 -0.64 17.11
C VAL A 267 -7.80 -0.56 18.26
N ASP A 268 -7.32 -0.37 19.48
CA ASP A 268 -8.14 -0.34 20.70
C ASP A 268 -8.61 1.07 21.11
N HIS A 269 -8.28 2.10 20.33
CA HIS A 269 -8.68 3.46 20.66
C HIS A 269 -10.21 3.63 20.52
N PRO A 270 -10.91 4.16 21.55
CA PRO A 270 -12.39 4.15 21.62
C PRO A 270 -13.07 4.89 20.45
N LYS A 271 -12.44 5.94 19.94
CA LYS A 271 -12.95 6.73 18.81
C LYS A 271 -12.76 6.09 17.42
N ARG A 272 -12.00 5.00 17.31
CA ARG A 272 -11.74 4.32 16.03
C ARG A 272 -13.02 3.82 15.38
N VAL A 273 -13.95 3.31 16.19
CA VAL A 273 -15.28 2.85 15.73
C VAL A 273 -16.08 3.98 15.09
N GLY A 274 -15.91 5.22 15.57
CA GLY A 274 -16.55 6.40 15.00
C GLY A 274 -16.11 6.68 13.56
N LEU A 275 -14.80 6.64 13.28
CA LEU A 275 -14.27 6.79 11.92
C LEU A 275 -14.82 5.72 10.96
N ILE A 276 -14.83 4.46 11.41
CA ILE A 276 -15.39 3.33 10.63
C ILE A 276 -16.89 3.53 10.37
N THR A 277 -17.62 4.08 11.34
CA THR A 277 -19.06 4.35 11.21
C THR A 277 -19.32 5.45 10.19
N ILE A 278 -18.54 6.53 10.21
CA ILE A 278 -18.61 7.59 9.20
C ILE A 278 -18.34 7.00 7.81
N LEU A 279 -17.26 6.21 7.66
CA LEU A 279 -16.91 5.55 6.41
C LEU A 279 -18.05 4.66 5.88
N LYS A 280 -18.65 3.82 6.74
CA LYS A 280 -19.77 2.94 6.36
C LYS A 280 -20.98 3.73 5.87
N ASN A 281 -21.37 4.77 6.61
CA ASN A 281 -22.53 5.60 6.29
C ASN A 281 -22.33 6.35 4.96
N LEU A 282 -21.17 6.98 4.79
CA LEU A 282 -20.82 7.68 3.56
C LEU A 282 -20.77 6.73 2.36
N SER A 283 -20.16 5.55 2.52
CA SER A 283 -20.07 4.55 1.45
C SER A 283 -21.46 4.06 0.99
N LEU A 284 -22.39 3.88 1.94
CA LEU A 284 -23.79 3.54 1.63
C LEU A 284 -24.47 4.64 0.81
N SER A 285 -24.25 5.91 1.16
CA SER A 285 -24.81 7.04 0.41
C SER A 285 -24.21 7.16 -0.98
N LEU A 286 -22.89 7.06 -1.13
CA LEU A 286 -22.20 7.15 -2.42
C LEU A 286 -22.69 6.11 -3.43
N ILE A 287 -22.97 4.88 -3.00
CA ILE A 287 -23.51 3.84 -3.90
C ILE A 287 -24.88 4.23 -4.49
N LYS A 288 -25.70 5.01 -3.78
CA LYS A 288 -26.99 5.51 -4.31
C LYS A 288 -26.82 6.47 -5.49
N TYR A 289 -25.69 7.18 -5.53
CA TYR A 289 -25.34 8.16 -6.55
C TYR A 289 -24.36 7.62 -7.61
N ARG A 290 -24.06 6.32 -7.56
CA ARG A 290 -23.25 5.63 -8.58
C ARG A 290 -24.12 5.40 -9.82
N ASP A 291 -23.69 5.89 -10.98
CA ASP A 291 -24.43 5.70 -12.22
C ASP A 291 -24.54 4.21 -12.58
N VAL A 292 -25.73 3.79 -12.98
CA VAL A 292 -26.04 2.37 -13.19
C VAL A 292 -25.36 1.80 -14.43
N LYS A 293 -25.04 2.63 -15.44
CA LYS A 293 -24.47 2.20 -16.73
C LYS A 293 -22.96 2.19 -16.70
N THR A 294 -22.37 3.32 -16.34
CA THR A 294 -20.91 3.54 -16.33
C THR A 294 -20.26 3.06 -15.04
N LYS A 295 -21.04 2.93 -13.95
CA LYS A 295 -20.53 2.67 -12.59
C LYS A 295 -19.64 3.81 -12.06
N LEU A 296 -19.81 5.03 -12.57
CA LEU A 296 -19.04 6.21 -12.20
C LEU A 296 -19.87 7.23 -11.43
N TRP A 297 -19.20 8.27 -10.93
CA TRP A 297 -19.81 9.40 -10.25
C TRP A 297 -19.61 10.69 -11.04
N PHE A 298 -20.58 11.58 -10.90
CA PHE A 298 -20.57 12.90 -11.54
C PHE A 298 -19.73 13.92 -10.76
N GLN A 299 -19.27 14.98 -11.44
CA GLN A 299 -18.60 16.13 -10.83
C GLN A 299 -19.44 16.74 -9.69
N VAL A 300 -20.74 16.95 -9.93
CA VAL A 300 -21.72 17.26 -8.88
C VAL A 300 -22.59 16.03 -8.66
N LEU A 301 -22.46 15.39 -7.50
CA LEU A 301 -22.83 13.99 -7.29
C LEU A 301 -24.32 13.69 -7.45
N ASP A 302 -25.19 14.59 -6.99
CA ASP A 302 -26.64 14.40 -6.93
C ASP A 302 -27.37 14.94 -8.18
N GLN A 303 -26.65 15.58 -9.09
CA GLN A 303 -27.22 16.30 -10.23
C GLN A 303 -26.80 15.69 -11.57
N GLY A 304 -26.69 14.36 -11.65
CA GLY A 304 -26.22 13.66 -12.85
C GLY A 304 -27.08 13.85 -14.10
N ASN A 305 -28.37 14.17 -13.93
CA ASN A 305 -29.31 14.44 -15.03
C ASN A 305 -29.34 15.92 -15.46
N ARG A 306 -28.55 16.79 -14.83
CA ARG A 306 -28.52 18.22 -15.15
C ARG A 306 -27.49 18.50 -16.25
N ASP A 307 -27.90 19.26 -17.26
CA ASP A 307 -27.08 19.61 -18.42
C ASP A 307 -25.75 20.27 -18.01
N GLY A 308 -24.66 19.79 -18.62
CA GLY A 308 -23.30 20.27 -18.36
C GLY A 308 -22.53 19.46 -17.30
N ASN A 309 -23.22 18.62 -16.51
CA ASN A 309 -22.53 17.70 -15.61
C ASN A 309 -21.79 16.62 -16.41
N TYR A 310 -20.80 15.98 -15.78
CA TYR A 310 -19.98 14.96 -16.42
C TYR A 310 -19.44 13.96 -15.42
N PHE A 311 -19.15 12.74 -15.88
CA PHE A 311 -18.42 11.74 -15.09
C PHE A 311 -17.00 12.22 -14.85
N GLU A 312 -16.66 12.40 -13.57
CA GLU A 312 -15.38 12.98 -13.17
C GLU A 312 -14.46 11.88 -12.61
N ALA A 313 -13.25 11.81 -13.18
CA ALA A 313 -12.34 10.69 -12.95
C ALA A 313 -11.79 10.67 -11.53
N SER A 314 -11.35 11.82 -10.99
CA SER A 314 -10.65 11.83 -9.70
C SER A 314 -11.54 11.44 -8.54
N GLY A 315 -12.72 12.04 -8.39
CA GLY A 315 -13.70 11.67 -7.36
C GLY A 315 -14.10 10.20 -7.47
N SER A 316 -14.39 9.71 -8.68
CA SER A 316 -14.70 8.30 -8.91
C SER A 316 -13.57 7.38 -8.44
N LEU A 317 -12.32 7.67 -8.80
CA LEU A 317 -11.15 6.89 -8.38
C LEU A 317 -10.88 6.97 -6.87
N MET A 318 -11.13 8.11 -6.24
CA MET A 318 -11.00 8.25 -4.78
C MET A 318 -12.03 7.39 -4.04
N PHE A 319 -13.27 7.29 -4.54
CA PHE A 319 -14.28 6.39 -4.00
C PHE A 319 -13.89 4.92 -4.21
N ILE A 320 -13.40 4.58 -5.41
CA ILE A 320 -12.90 3.23 -5.73
C ILE A 320 -11.80 2.82 -4.75
N TYR A 321 -10.79 3.67 -4.56
CA TYR A 321 -9.71 3.42 -3.61
C TYR A 321 -10.24 3.19 -2.20
N ALA A 322 -11.11 4.07 -1.70
CA ALA A 322 -11.65 3.96 -0.34
C ALA A 322 -12.53 2.70 -0.18
N PHE A 323 -13.29 2.30 -1.20
CA PHE A 323 -14.09 1.09 -1.16
C PHE A 323 -13.22 -0.18 -1.18
N ALA A 324 -12.23 -0.24 -2.07
CA ALA A 324 -11.30 -1.36 -2.15
C ALA A 324 -10.51 -1.51 -0.85
N LYS A 325 -9.83 -0.44 -0.40
CA LYS A 325 -9.07 -0.44 0.85
C LYS A 325 -9.93 -0.71 2.07
N GLY A 326 -11.11 -0.10 2.14
CA GLY A 326 -12.06 -0.32 3.23
C GLY A 326 -12.51 -1.77 3.32
N ALA A 327 -12.75 -2.44 2.19
CA ALA A 327 -13.07 -3.87 2.16
C ALA A 327 -11.85 -4.74 2.50
N ASN A 328 -10.68 -4.45 1.91
CA ASN A 328 -9.42 -5.15 2.17
C ASN A 328 -9.05 -5.17 3.65
N LYS A 329 -9.29 -4.05 4.34
CA LYS A 329 -9.01 -3.88 5.78
C LYS A 329 -10.16 -4.33 6.69
N GLY A 330 -11.28 -4.82 6.13
CA GLY A 330 -12.45 -5.27 6.89
C GLY A 330 -13.29 -4.15 7.52
N TYR A 331 -13.09 -2.90 7.12
CA TYR A 331 -13.88 -1.75 7.59
C TYR A 331 -15.24 -1.69 6.87
N LEU A 332 -15.28 -2.14 5.62
CA LEU A 332 -16.47 -2.27 4.79
C LEU A 332 -16.76 -3.74 4.48
N ASP A 333 -18.02 -4.02 4.15
CA ASP A 333 -18.43 -5.33 3.65
C ASP A 333 -17.69 -5.68 2.34
N LYS A 334 -17.38 -6.96 2.13
CA LYS A 334 -16.61 -7.44 0.96
C LYS A 334 -17.24 -7.01 -0.37
N LYS A 335 -18.56 -6.83 -0.46
CA LYS A 335 -19.22 -6.34 -1.69
C LYS A 335 -18.74 -4.96 -2.15
N TYR A 336 -18.17 -4.14 -1.25
CA TYR A 336 -17.60 -2.85 -1.63
C TYR A 336 -16.34 -3.02 -2.49
N TYR A 337 -15.61 -4.12 -2.32
CA TYR A 337 -14.53 -4.48 -3.23
C TYR A 337 -15.07 -4.74 -4.65
N ASP A 338 -16.17 -5.49 -4.75
CA ASP A 338 -16.81 -5.75 -6.06
C ASP A 338 -17.33 -4.45 -6.69
N PHE A 339 -17.93 -3.56 -5.90
CA PHE A 339 -18.32 -2.24 -6.38
C PHE A 339 -17.12 -1.41 -6.84
N ALA A 340 -16.01 -1.45 -6.12
CA ALA A 340 -14.77 -0.78 -6.52
C ALA A 340 -14.25 -1.34 -7.84
N LYS A 341 -14.20 -2.66 -7.99
CA LYS A 341 -13.77 -3.36 -9.20
C LYS A 341 -14.64 -3.01 -10.41
N GLU A 342 -15.96 -3.09 -10.27
CA GLU A 342 -16.91 -2.68 -11.32
C GLU A 342 -16.69 -1.24 -11.76
N SER A 343 -16.51 -0.34 -10.80
CA SER A 343 -16.36 1.10 -11.06
C SER A 343 -15.00 1.42 -11.68
N PHE A 344 -13.94 0.70 -11.30
CA PHE A 344 -12.63 0.80 -11.94
C PHE A 344 -12.69 0.35 -13.40
N GLN A 345 -13.40 -0.73 -13.70
CA GLN A 345 -13.70 -1.11 -15.09
C GLN A 345 -14.50 -0.02 -15.82
N GLY A 346 -15.43 0.64 -15.13
CA GLY A 346 -16.09 1.86 -15.60
C GLY A 346 -15.11 2.96 -15.99
N VAL A 347 -14.10 3.23 -15.16
CA VAL A 347 -13.06 4.24 -15.45
C VAL A 347 -12.26 3.82 -16.68
N LEU A 348 -11.79 2.57 -16.74
CA LEU A 348 -11.03 2.05 -17.87
C LEU A 348 -11.81 2.14 -19.18
N GLY A 349 -13.09 1.76 -19.17
CA GLY A 349 -13.95 1.70 -20.35
C GLY A 349 -14.52 3.05 -20.79
N ASN A 350 -14.51 4.09 -19.96
CA ASN A 350 -15.13 5.38 -20.31
C ASN A 350 -14.15 6.55 -20.30
N LEU A 351 -13.12 6.51 -19.44
CA LEU A 351 -12.27 7.67 -19.14
C LEU A 351 -10.80 7.43 -19.47
N VAL A 352 -10.40 6.21 -19.83
CA VAL A 352 -9.02 5.87 -20.22
C VAL A 352 -8.93 5.62 -21.72
N THR A 353 -7.88 6.15 -22.34
CA THR A 353 -7.47 5.77 -23.70
C THR A 353 -5.99 5.46 -23.75
N VAL A 354 -5.60 4.56 -24.64
CA VAL A 354 -4.19 4.23 -24.89
C VAL A 354 -3.86 4.57 -26.35
N ASP A 355 -2.74 5.26 -26.58
CA ASP A 355 -2.29 5.56 -27.94
C ASP A 355 -1.46 4.41 -28.57
N GLU A 356 -1.04 4.59 -29.82
CA GLU A 356 -0.26 3.61 -30.57
C GLU A 356 1.12 3.31 -29.95
N ASN A 357 1.63 4.21 -29.11
CA ASN A 357 2.91 4.06 -28.40
C ASN A 357 2.74 3.46 -26.98
N GLY A 358 1.53 3.02 -26.64
CA GLY A 358 1.19 2.47 -25.34
C GLY A 358 1.10 3.51 -24.23
N ILE A 359 0.98 4.81 -24.54
CA ILE A 359 0.79 5.84 -23.51
C ILE A 359 -0.66 5.81 -23.03
N ILE A 360 -0.83 5.72 -21.71
CA ILE A 360 -2.12 5.74 -21.04
C ILE A 360 -2.52 7.20 -20.75
N TYR A 361 -3.74 7.56 -21.13
CA TYR A 361 -4.35 8.86 -20.89
C TYR A 361 -5.63 8.71 -20.07
N LEU A 362 -5.62 9.23 -18.84
CA LEU A 362 -6.80 9.38 -17.98
C LEU A 362 -7.43 10.75 -18.23
N LYS A 363 -8.67 10.77 -18.69
CA LYS A 363 -9.42 11.97 -19.09
C LYS A 363 -10.39 12.42 -17.98
N ASN A 364 -11.05 13.55 -18.20
CA ASN A 364 -12.13 14.05 -17.37
C ASN A 364 -11.76 14.30 -15.90
N ILE A 365 -10.56 14.83 -15.66
CA ILE A 365 -10.14 15.23 -14.32
C ILE A 365 -10.36 16.72 -14.15
N CYS A 366 -11.15 17.14 -13.15
CA CYS A 366 -11.28 18.55 -12.81
C CYS A 366 -9.90 19.10 -12.38
N ALA A 367 -9.43 20.22 -12.93
CA ALA A 367 -8.12 20.80 -12.66
C ALA A 367 -7.96 21.29 -11.21
N GLY A 368 -9.06 21.77 -10.63
CA GLY A 368 -9.10 22.34 -9.28
C GLY A 368 -10.44 23.06 -9.12
N ALA A 369 -11.01 23.00 -7.92
CA ALA A 369 -12.16 23.80 -7.54
C ALA A 369 -11.93 24.33 -6.13
N GLY A 370 -12.65 25.37 -5.74
CA GLY A 370 -12.57 25.92 -4.39
C GLY A 370 -13.66 26.96 -4.14
N LEU A 371 -13.65 27.54 -2.95
CA LEU A 371 -14.70 28.46 -2.50
C LEU A 371 -14.11 29.84 -2.18
N GLY A 372 -14.87 30.91 -2.44
CA GLY A 372 -14.47 32.29 -2.22
C GLY A 372 -13.24 32.71 -3.03
N GLY A 373 -12.38 33.56 -2.44
CA GLY A 373 -11.14 34.01 -3.09
C GLY A 373 -11.34 35.08 -4.17
N LYS A 374 -10.33 35.25 -5.03
CA LYS A 374 -10.32 36.20 -6.16
C LYS A 374 -9.72 35.52 -7.42
N PRO A 375 -10.45 35.42 -8.56
CA PRO A 375 -11.87 35.76 -8.72
C PRO A 375 -12.76 34.98 -7.72
N TYR A 376 -13.91 35.55 -7.39
CA TYR A 376 -14.78 34.97 -6.37
C TYR A 376 -15.45 33.71 -6.89
N ARG A 377 -15.27 32.59 -6.19
CA ARG A 377 -15.86 31.29 -6.50
C ARG A 377 -17.06 31.07 -5.59
N ASP A 378 -18.25 31.06 -6.16
CA ASP A 378 -19.50 31.01 -5.41
C ASP A 378 -19.95 29.59 -5.02
N GLY A 379 -19.26 28.55 -5.51
CA GLY A 379 -19.61 27.17 -5.24
C GLY A 379 -20.90 26.71 -5.92
N SER A 380 -21.45 27.50 -6.85
CA SER A 380 -22.63 27.13 -7.64
C SER A 380 -22.41 25.87 -8.47
N TYR A 381 -23.50 25.29 -8.97
CA TYR A 381 -23.40 24.17 -9.91
C TYR A 381 -22.61 24.59 -11.15
N GLU A 382 -22.94 25.77 -11.69
CA GLU A 382 -22.31 26.38 -12.86
C GLU A 382 -20.82 26.59 -12.64
N TYR A 383 -20.41 26.99 -11.45
CA TYR A 383 -19.00 27.08 -11.09
C TYR A 383 -18.31 25.72 -11.18
N TYR A 384 -18.85 24.68 -10.53
CA TYR A 384 -18.20 23.36 -10.50
C TYR A 384 -18.13 22.68 -11.87
N VAL A 385 -19.19 22.74 -12.68
CA VAL A 385 -19.21 22.04 -13.98
C VAL A 385 -18.39 22.73 -15.06
N ASN A 386 -18.11 24.03 -14.91
CA ASN A 386 -17.30 24.81 -15.85
C ASN A 386 -15.81 24.93 -15.45
N GLU A 387 -15.40 24.33 -14.33
CA GLU A 387 -13.97 24.27 -13.99
C GLU A 387 -13.17 23.52 -15.07
N LYS A 388 -11.92 23.94 -15.26
CA LYS A 388 -11.08 23.39 -16.33
C LYS A 388 -10.94 21.87 -16.17
N ILE A 389 -11.14 21.12 -17.25
CA ILE A 389 -10.87 19.68 -17.30
C ILE A 389 -9.46 19.45 -17.86
N ARG A 390 -8.73 18.50 -17.28
CA ARG A 390 -7.35 18.12 -17.67
C ARG A 390 -7.24 16.61 -17.89
N VAL A 391 -6.28 16.24 -18.72
CA VAL A 391 -5.84 14.87 -18.94
C VAL A 391 -4.60 14.63 -18.09
N ASN A 392 -4.51 13.46 -17.46
CA ASN A 392 -3.39 13.06 -16.60
C ASN A 392 -3.07 14.04 -15.46
N ASP A 393 -4.08 14.79 -14.97
CA ASP A 393 -3.90 15.63 -13.79
C ASP A 393 -3.60 14.78 -12.55
N PHE A 394 -2.64 15.20 -11.73
CA PHE A 394 -2.12 14.40 -10.63
C PHE A 394 -3.21 14.03 -9.62
N LYS A 395 -4.23 14.89 -9.45
CA LYS A 395 -5.36 14.64 -8.55
C LYS A 395 -6.22 13.45 -8.96
N GLY A 396 -6.21 13.08 -10.24
CA GLY A 396 -6.83 11.84 -10.72
C GLY A 396 -5.81 10.70 -10.86
N TYR A 397 -4.58 11.01 -11.27
CA TYR A 397 -3.54 10.02 -11.53
C TYR A 397 -3.07 9.30 -10.25
N GLY A 398 -2.93 10.00 -9.13
CA GLY A 398 -2.60 9.38 -7.84
C GLY A 398 -3.65 8.36 -7.39
N PRO A 399 -4.94 8.73 -7.30
CA PRO A 399 -6.02 7.78 -7.02
C PRO A 399 -6.12 6.65 -8.04
N PHE A 400 -5.71 6.87 -9.30
CA PHE A 400 -5.69 5.81 -10.31
C PHE A 400 -4.71 4.69 -9.95
N ILE A 401 -3.47 5.06 -9.58
CA ILE A 401 -2.45 4.12 -9.12
C ILE A 401 -2.90 3.45 -7.82
N LEU A 402 -3.34 4.23 -6.84
CA LEU A 402 -3.76 3.73 -5.53
C LEU A 402 -4.95 2.75 -5.64
N SER A 403 -5.93 3.03 -6.49
CA SER A 403 -7.04 2.12 -6.75
C SER A 403 -6.57 0.80 -7.35
N ALA A 404 -5.66 0.84 -8.32
CA ALA A 404 -5.13 -0.36 -8.95
C ALA A 404 -4.36 -1.22 -7.95
N ILE A 405 -3.54 -0.62 -7.08
CA ILE A 405 -2.81 -1.32 -6.01
C ILE A 405 -3.78 -2.08 -5.08
N GLU A 406 -4.85 -1.43 -4.62
CA GLU A 406 -5.82 -2.06 -3.71
C GLU A 406 -6.64 -3.16 -4.42
N LEU A 407 -6.93 -3.01 -5.72
CA LEU A 407 -7.67 -4.00 -6.52
C LEU A 407 -6.82 -5.18 -7.01
N GLU A 408 -5.49 -5.09 -6.91
CA GLU A 408 -4.58 -6.21 -7.16
C GLU A 408 -4.34 -7.05 -5.89
N ASN A 409 -4.73 -6.55 -4.72
CA ASN A 409 -4.59 -7.20 -3.42
C ASN A 409 -5.96 -7.38 -2.73
N PRO A 410 -6.82 -8.32 -3.20
CA PRO A 410 -8.18 -8.47 -2.70
C PRO A 410 -8.25 -8.82 -1.19
N PRO A 411 -9.40 -8.58 -0.54
CA PRO A 411 -9.61 -9.00 0.85
C PRO A 411 -9.49 -10.51 0.91
N PHE A 412 -8.90 -11.02 2.00
CA PHE A 412 -8.89 -12.44 2.27
C PHE A 412 -10.32 -13.00 2.23
N THR A 413 -10.59 -13.92 1.30
CA THR A 413 -11.87 -14.63 1.26
C THR A 413 -11.96 -15.52 2.49
N ASP A 414 -13.11 -15.47 3.17
CA ASP A 414 -13.34 -16.31 4.34
C ASP A 414 -13.27 -17.76 3.88
N SER A 415 -12.59 -18.59 4.66
CA SER A 415 -12.22 -19.97 4.38
C SER A 415 -13.39 -20.96 4.34
N THR A 416 -14.63 -20.48 4.12
CA THR A 416 -15.78 -21.38 3.84
C THR A 416 -15.71 -22.02 2.45
N LEU A 417 -14.66 -21.74 1.68
CA LEU A 417 -14.25 -22.47 0.47
C LEU A 417 -12.84 -23.08 0.61
N ASN A 418 -12.36 -23.35 1.84
CA ASN A 418 -11.18 -24.20 2.01
C ASN A 418 -11.54 -25.62 1.54
N ASN A 419 -11.08 -25.97 0.35
CA ASN A 419 -11.06 -27.32 -0.20
C ASN A 419 -10.09 -28.23 0.59
N GLY A 420 -10.11 -28.20 1.93
CA GLY A 420 -9.22 -28.96 2.79
C GLY A 420 -7.79 -28.40 2.98
N GLU A 421 -7.51 -27.16 2.56
CA GLU A 421 -6.19 -26.53 2.80
C GLU A 421 -5.96 -26.22 4.28
N LYS A 422 -4.75 -26.53 4.78
CA LYS A 422 -4.31 -26.21 6.15
C LYS A 422 -4.08 -24.70 6.29
N GLU A 423 -4.36 -24.15 7.47
CA GLU A 423 -4.18 -22.72 7.74
C GLU A 423 -2.70 -22.30 7.63
N PHE A 424 -2.41 -21.33 6.76
CA PHE A 424 -1.07 -20.75 6.61
C PHE A 424 -0.87 -19.70 7.70
N SER A 425 -0.20 -20.08 8.78
CA SER A 425 -0.07 -19.30 10.01
C SER A 425 1.38 -19.33 10.48
N VAL A 426 1.96 -18.16 10.70
CA VAL A 426 3.39 -18.00 11.01
C VAL A 426 3.57 -17.41 12.40
N GLY A 427 4.06 -18.23 13.31
CA GLY A 427 4.51 -17.82 14.64
C GLY A 427 5.96 -17.33 14.60
N LEU A 428 6.23 -16.20 15.24
CA LEU A 428 7.58 -15.68 15.46
C LEU A 428 7.93 -15.76 16.94
N ASP A 429 9.15 -16.22 17.21
CA ASP A 429 9.65 -16.33 18.56
C ASP A 429 9.79 -14.96 19.22
N TYR A 430 9.12 -14.84 20.36
CA TYR A 430 9.11 -13.68 21.24
C TYR A 430 9.56 -14.11 22.64
N TYR A 431 10.01 -15.34 22.81
CA TYR A 431 10.33 -15.90 24.11
C TYR A 431 11.83 -16.03 24.31
N PHE A 432 12.55 -16.62 23.34
CA PHE A 432 14.00 -16.78 23.40
C PHE A 432 14.75 -15.58 22.84
N ASN A 433 14.23 -14.93 21.78
CA ASN A 433 14.61 -13.55 21.45
C ASN A 433 13.67 -12.57 22.16
N ASN A 434 14.20 -11.80 23.10
CA ASN A 434 13.43 -10.90 23.96
C ASN A 434 14.27 -9.70 24.39
N GLU A 435 14.89 -9.05 23.42
CA GLU A 435 15.66 -7.84 23.64
C GLU A 435 14.77 -6.66 24.03
N ASN A 436 15.27 -5.84 24.96
CA ASN A 436 14.57 -4.66 25.45
C ASN A 436 15.45 -3.42 25.38
N LYS A 437 14.91 -2.34 24.84
CA LYS A 437 15.54 -1.03 24.79
C LYS A 437 14.59 0.01 25.33
N ASN A 438 15.02 0.72 26.37
CA ASN A 438 14.21 1.74 27.05
C ASN A 438 12.87 1.22 27.61
N GLY A 439 12.81 -0.07 28.00
CA GLY A 439 11.60 -0.68 28.56
C GLY A 439 10.61 -1.20 27.52
N GLU A 440 10.93 -1.09 26.23
CA GLU A 440 10.15 -1.65 25.13
C GLU A 440 10.93 -2.75 24.44
N ARG A 441 10.19 -3.79 24.03
CA ARG A 441 10.76 -4.86 23.22
C ARG A 441 11.11 -4.35 21.83
N PHE A 442 12.26 -4.73 21.34
CA PHE A 442 12.70 -4.41 19.98
C PHE A 442 13.50 -5.58 19.41
N HIS A 443 13.90 -5.45 18.14
CA HIS A 443 14.71 -6.43 17.40
C HIS A 443 13.92 -7.67 16.96
N TYR A 444 13.92 -7.90 15.65
CA TYR A 444 13.25 -9.00 14.96
C TYR A 444 11.76 -9.21 15.29
N THR A 445 11.03 -8.18 15.71
CA THR A 445 9.58 -8.29 16.00
C THR A 445 8.71 -7.92 14.78
N TRP A 446 7.47 -8.42 14.76
CA TRP A 446 6.46 -8.07 13.74
C TRP A 446 6.09 -6.59 13.75
N GLU A 447 6.07 -5.95 14.91
CA GLU A 447 5.72 -4.54 15.08
C GLU A 447 6.88 -3.57 14.82
N ASP A 448 8.13 -4.04 14.85
CA ASP A 448 9.30 -3.19 14.62
C ASP A 448 9.44 -2.83 13.14
N THR A 449 9.13 -1.55 12.84
CA THR A 449 9.24 -0.95 11.51
C THR A 449 10.60 -0.30 11.25
N ALA A 450 11.52 -0.33 12.22
CA ALA A 450 12.90 0.07 12.03
C ALA A 450 13.71 -1.01 11.30
N ASN A 451 14.95 -0.70 10.98
CA ASN A 451 15.89 -1.63 10.33
C ASN A 451 16.05 -2.96 11.09
N SER A 452 15.89 -2.94 12.41
CA SER A 452 16.02 -4.10 13.30
C SER A 452 14.85 -5.09 13.23
N GLY A 453 13.68 -4.70 12.70
CA GLY A 453 12.47 -5.51 12.82
C GLY A 453 12.19 -6.48 11.67
N PHE A 454 11.08 -7.22 11.80
CA PHE A 454 10.52 -8.16 10.82
C PHE A 454 9.17 -7.69 10.22
N SER A 455 8.78 -6.42 10.44
CA SER A 455 7.50 -5.91 9.94
C SER A 455 7.31 -6.07 8.42
N GLU A 456 8.38 -5.96 7.62
CA GLU A 456 8.30 -6.13 6.17
C GLU A 456 8.07 -7.60 5.77
N LEU A 457 8.76 -8.53 6.42
CA LEU A 457 8.49 -9.95 6.25
C LEU A 457 7.05 -10.30 6.65
N GLY A 458 6.56 -9.73 7.75
CA GLY A 458 5.17 -9.89 8.19
C GLY A 458 4.17 -9.38 7.15
N ASN A 459 4.46 -8.27 6.46
CA ASN A 459 3.61 -7.75 5.38
C ASN A 459 3.58 -8.71 4.19
N LEU A 460 4.72 -9.29 3.81
CA LEU A 460 4.79 -10.30 2.76
C LEU A 460 3.96 -11.55 3.11
N ILE A 461 4.09 -12.07 4.32
CA ILE A 461 3.31 -13.25 4.76
C ILE A 461 1.80 -12.97 4.67
N LYS A 462 1.35 -11.80 5.12
CA LYS A 462 -0.05 -11.36 5.00
C LYS A 462 -0.48 -11.25 3.53
N LYS A 463 0.38 -10.69 2.66
CA LYS A 463 0.15 -10.62 1.21
C LYS A 463 -0.02 -12.01 0.59
N LEU A 464 0.71 -13.01 1.09
CA LEU A 464 0.59 -14.41 0.67
C LEU A 464 -0.61 -15.14 1.33
N GLY A 465 -1.46 -14.42 2.07
CA GLY A 465 -2.65 -14.94 2.73
C GLY A 465 -2.39 -15.61 4.07
N GLY A 466 -1.26 -15.31 4.71
CA GLY A 466 -0.88 -15.87 6.01
C GLY A 466 -1.28 -15.01 7.20
N THR A 467 -1.51 -15.64 8.35
CA THR A 467 -1.69 -14.97 9.64
C THR A 467 -0.35 -14.87 10.39
N LEU A 468 -0.22 -13.86 11.26
CA LEU A 468 0.98 -13.64 12.07
C LEU A 468 0.66 -13.84 13.54
N ASN A 469 1.52 -14.59 14.23
CA ASN A 469 1.41 -14.83 15.67
C ASN A 469 2.74 -14.47 16.34
N ALA A 470 2.66 -13.83 17.51
CA ALA A 470 3.82 -13.56 18.37
C ALA A 470 3.83 -14.59 19.51
N ILE A 471 4.83 -15.46 19.56
CA ILE A 471 4.93 -16.54 20.54
C ILE A 471 5.64 -16.03 21.80
N LYS A 472 4.88 -15.41 22.70
CA LYS A 472 5.40 -14.70 23.89
C LYS A 472 5.73 -15.61 25.09
N THR A 473 5.42 -16.89 24.99
CA THR A 473 5.62 -17.89 26.05
C THR A 473 6.49 -19.03 25.54
N ALA A 474 7.02 -19.87 26.43
CA ALA A 474 7.70 -21.10 26.04
C ALA A 474 6.88 -21.89 24.99
N PRO A 475 7.50 -22.35 23.89
CA PRO A 475 6.81 -22.92 22.74
C PRO A 475 6.38 -24.37 23.01
N THR A 476 5.38 -24.52 23.87
CA THR A 476 4.68 -25.78 24.09
C THR A 476 3.84 -26.18 22.88
N MET A 477 3.45 -27.45 22.77
CA MET A 477 2.50 -27.94 21.77
C MET A 477 1.22 -27.10 21.72
N ASN A 478 0.72 -26.62 22.88
CA ASN A 478 -0.46 -25.75 22.92
C ASN A 478 -0.18 -24.32 22.42
N ALA A 479 1.01 -23.77 22.69
CA ALA A 479 1.41 -22.46 22.17
C ALA A 479 1.62 -22.49 20.65
N LEU A 480 2.03 -23.63 20.09
CA LEU A 480 2.29 -23.81 18.67
C LEU A 480 1.12 -24.46 17.87
N LYS A 481 -0.01 -24.77 18.51
CA LYS A 481 -1.10 -25.55 17.87
C LYS A 481 -1.78 -24.84 16.69
N GLU A 482 -1.75 -23.50 16.70
CA GLU A 482 -2.42 -22.64 15.71
C GLU A 482 -1.44 -22.09 14.66
N VAL A 483 -0.16 -22.47 14.73
CA VAL A 483 0.85 -22.06 13.75
C VAL A 483 1.28 -23.27 12.92
N SER A 484 1.45 -23.08 11.62
CA SER A 484 2.01 -24.08 10.71
C SER A 484 3.51 -23.86 10.48
N ILE A 485 3.98 -22.63 10.67
CA ILE A 485 5.40 -22.26 10.65
C ILE A 485 5.76 -21.58 11.97
N TYR A 486 6.88 -21.97 12.57
CA TYR A 486 7.48 -21.29 13.73
C TYR A 486 8.86 -20.79 13.36
N ILE A 487 9.09 -19.49 13.47
CA ILE A 487 10.38 -18.82 13.25
C ILE A 487 11.05 -18.65 14.60
N LEU A 488 12.11 -19.43 14.83
CA LEU A 488 13.05 -19.25 15.93
C LEU A 488 14.18 -18.35 15.43
N VAL A 489 14.24 -17.12 15.93
CA VAL A 489 15.24 -16.13 15.53
C VAL A 489 16.15 -15.80 16.71
N ASP A 490 17.45 -15.72 16.46
CA ASP A 490 18.50 -15.14 17.31
C ASP A 490 18.26 -15.23 18.84
N PRO A 491 18.28 -16.44 19.46
CA PRO A 491 18.12 -16.58 20.91
C PRO A 491 19.13 -15.73 21.69
N ASP A 492 18.64 -14.95 22.66
CA ASP A 492 19.40 -13.91 23.36
C ASP A 492 20.63 -14.47 24.10
N ILE A 493 21.72 -13.71 24.09
CA ILE A 493 22.85 -13.89 24.99
C ILE A 493 22.85 -12.86 26.15
N PRO A 494 23.58 -13.11 27.26
CA PRO A 494 23.61 -12.20 28.41
C PRO A 494 23.99 -10.73 28.13
N SER A 495 24.71 -10.46 27.03
CA SER A 495 25.06 -9.09 26.62
C SER A 495 23.90 -8.32 25.99
N GLU A 496 22.88 -9.00 25.49
CA GLU A 496 21.68 -8.41 24.87
C GLU A 496 20.51 -8.38 25.87
N ASN A 497 20.37 -9.46 26.64
CA ASN A 497 19.37 -9.61 27.68
C ASN A 497 20.02 -10.17 28.94
N LEU A 498 19.99 -9.43 30.05
CA LEU A 498 20.62 -9.84 31.32
C LEU A 498 20.01 -11.13 31.92
N THR A 499 18.79 -11.49 31.52
CA THR A 499 18.08 -12.69 31.97
C THR A 499 17.46 -13.40 30.77
N PRO A 500 18.27 -14.00 29.89
CA PRO A 500 17.78 -14.64 28.68
C PRO A 500 16.99 -15.90 29.03
N ASN A 501 15.91 -16.15 28.29
CA ASN A 501 15.25 -17.45 28.35
C ASN A 501 16.04 -18.41 27.47
N TYR A 502 16.65 -19.44 28.06
CA TYR A 502 17.36 -20.45 27.30
C TYR A 502 16.39 -21.47 26.71
N LEU A 503 16.72 -22.03 25.54
CA LEU A 503 16.04 -23.17 24.93
C LEU A 503 16.19 -24.42 25.79
N ASP A 504 15.47 -24.51 26.90
CA ASP A 504 15.59 -25.60 27.87
C ASP A 504 15.16 -26.97 27.31
N GLU A 505 15.45 -28.05 28.06
CA GLU A 505 15.17 -29.41 27.59
C GLU A 505 13.68 -29.66 27.29
N VAL A 506 12.78 -29.05 28.06
CA VAL A 506 11.33 -29.19 27.89
C VAL A 506 10.91 -28.54 26.58
N SER A 507 11.30 -27.30 26.35
CA SER A 507 10.97 -26.55 25.14
C SER A 507 11.53 -27.24 23.89
N ARG A 508 12.76 -27.75 23.95
CA ARG A 508 13.35 -28.51 22.83
C ARG A 508 12.54 -29.77 22.50
N LYS A 509 12.10 -30.53 23.53
CA LYS A 509 11.26 -31.72 23.32
C LYS A 509 9.92 -31.38 22.69
N GLU A 510 9.27 -30.31 23.14
CA GLU A 510 8.01 -29.82 22.59
C GLU A 510 8.15 -29.40 21.12
N ILE A 511 9.18 -28.61 20.78
CA ILE A 511 9.46 -28.20 19.39
C ILE A 511 9.73 -29.43 18.52
N VAL A 512 10.56 -30.38 18.97
CA VAL A 512 10.85 -31.61 18.20
C VAL A 512 9.58 -32.43 17.98
N SER A 513 8.69 -32.53 18.97
CA SER A 513 7.40 -33.21 18.83
C SER A 513 6.48 -32.49 17.86
N TRP A 514 6.41 -31.16 17.94
CA TRP A 514 5.61 -30.33 17.04
C TRP A 514 6.07 -30.46 15.58
N VAL A 515 7.38 -30.38 15.32
CA VAL A 515 7.95 -30.62 13.98
C VAL A 515 7.60 -32.03 13.52
N HIS A 516 7.84 -33.07 14.34
CA HIS A 516 7.50 -34.44 13.98
C HIS A 516 6.02 -34.59 13.53
N ASN A 517 5.12 -33.84 14.15
CA ASN A 517 3.68 -33.88 13.89
C ASN A 517 3.22 -33.00 12.70
N GLY A 518 4.14 -32.39 11.95
CA GLY A 518 3.83 -31.65 10.73
C GLY A 518 4.23 -30.18 10.74
N GLY A 519 4.70 -29.66 11.88
CA GLY A 519 5.18 -28.29 12.00
C GLY A 519 6.40 -28.00 11.12
N THR A 520 6.52 -26.76 10.67
CA THR A 520 7.70 -26.27 9.95
C THR A 520 8.49 -25.30 10.82
N LEU A 521 9.72 -25.66 11.18
CA LEU A 521 10.62 -24.80 11.95
C LEU A 521 11.55 -24.03 11.01
N LEU A 522 11.55 -22.70 11.09
CA LEU A 522 12.57 -21.85 10.49
C LEU A 522 13.51 -21.40 11.61
N VAL A 523 14.81 -21.63 11.44
CA VAL A 523 15.84 -21.20 12.39
C VAL A 523 16.71 -20.15 11.72
N PHE A 524 16.67 -18.94 12.24
CA PHE A 524 17.50 -17.82 11.78
C PHE A 524 18.43 -17.41 12.91
N ALA A 525 19.69 -17.78 12.85
CA ALA A 525 20.65 -17.56 13.94
C ALA A 525 21.92 -16.91 13.38
N ASN A 526 22.35 -15.81 13.99
CA ASN A 526 23.46 -14.97 13.52
C ASN A 526 24.84 -15.61 13.82
N ASP A 527 25.88 -14.85 14.16
CA ASP A 527 27.16 -15.38 14.67
C ASP A 527 27.24 -15.44 16.20
N SER A 528 28.28 -16.09 16.74
CA SER A 528 28.42 -16.34 18.18
C SER A 528 28.51 -15.09 19.06
N LEU A 529 28.66 -13.90 18.46
CA LEU A 529 28.66 -12.64 19.19
C LEU A 529 27.25 -12.12 19.48
N ASN A 530 26.21 -12.67 18.83
CA ASN A 530 24.84 -12.18 18.91
C ASN A 530 23.81 -13.30 19.17
N CYS A 531 24.23 -14.58 19.25
CA CYS A 531 23.30 -15.70 19.35
C CYS A 531 23.76 -16.78 20.33
N GLU A 532 22.80 -17.31 21.11
CA GLU A 532 23.02 -18.40 22.05
C GLU A 532 23.06 -19.76 21.33
N PHE A 533 24.25 -20.24 21.00
CA PHE A 533 24.42 -21.48 20.24
C PHE A 533 24.36 -22.77 21.04
N VAL A 534 24.61 -22.75 22.35
CA VAL A 534 24.74 -23.98 23.13
C VAL A 534 23.41 -24.72 23.17
N ASN A 535 22.33 -24.07 23.59
CA ASN A 535 21.03 -24.73 23.65
C ASN A 535 20.36 -24.80 22.28
N LEU A 536 20.64 -23.85 21.39
CA LEU A 536 20.16 -23.91 20.00
C LEU A 536 20.69 -25.15 19.29
N ASN A 537 21.99 -25.45 19.37
CA ASN A 537 22.56 -26.64 18.73
C ASN A 537 22.01 -27.94 19.34
N LEU A 538 21.74 -27.99 20.65
CA LEU A 538 21.08 -29.15 21.27
C LEU A 538 19.69 -29.44 20.66
N LEU A 539 18.99 -28.41 20.17
CA LEU A 539 17.75 -28.55 19.41
C LEU A 539 18.04 -28.96 17.96
N THR A 540 18.84 -28.18 17.24
CA THR A 540 18.96 -28.30 15.78
C THR A 540 19.68 -29.57 15.36
N GLU A 541 20.57 -30.11 16.21
CA GLU A 541 21.23 -31.40 15.99
C GLU A 541 20.23 -32.57 15.97
N LYS A 542 19.05 -32.44 16.59
CA LYS A 542 17.97 -33.44 16.47
C LYS A 542 17.46 -33.56 15.03
N PHE A 543 17.66 -32.52 14.23
CA PHE A 543 17.32 -32.47 12.81
C PHE A 543 18.56 -32.59 11.91
N GLY A 544 19.72 -32.95 12.48
CA GLY A 544 20.97 -33.12 11.75
C GLY A 544 21.69 -31.83 11.37
N ILE A 545 21.34 -30.69 11.97
CA ILE A 545 21.90 -29.38 11.64
C ILE A 545 22.68 -28.83 12.85
N HIS A 546 23.95 -28.47 12.65
CA HIS A 546 24.79 -27.83 13.66
C HIS A 546 25.28 -26.48 13.13
N PHE A 547 25.09 -25.42 13.91
CA PHE A 547 25.64 -24.09 13.65
C PHE A 547 27.04 -23.99 14.24
N ASN A 548 28.03 -23.66 13.41
CA ASN A 548 29.43 -23.59 13.82
C ASN A 548 29.73 -22.35 14.69
N GLY A 549 28.87 -21.34 14.66
CA GLY A 549 29.03 -20.07 15.40
C GLY A 549 30.13 -19.17 14.84
N ASP A 550 30.71 -19.53 13.69
CA ASP A 550 31.67 -18.68 13.01
C ASP A 550 30.97 -17.49 12.34
N SER A 551 31.76 -16.56 11.81
CA SER A 551 31.25 -15.31 11.23
C SER A 551 31.88 -15.15 9.85
N LYS A 552 31.24 -15.72 8.84
CA LYS A 552 31.62 -15.61 7.42
C LYS A 552 30.97 -14.39 6.79
N ASN A 553 31.46 -13.97 5.62
CA ASN A 553 30.94 -12.81 4.89
C ASN A 553 30.88 -11.52 5.73
N ARG A 554 31.92 -11.24 6.53
CA ARG A 554 31.99 -10.00 7.31
C ARG A 554 32.07 -8.79 6.38
N VAL A 555 31.10 -7.91 6.48
CA VAL A 555 30.98 -6.73 5.63
C VAL A 555 31.55 -5.51 6.37
N VAL A 556 32.50 -4.84 5.74
CA VAL A 556 33.09 -3.60 6.29
C VAL A 556 32.51 -2.39 5.57
N GLY A 557 31.91 -1.48 6.34
CA GLY A 557 31.32 -0.25 5.81
C GLY A 557 30.18 -0.53 4.83
N LYS A 558 30.28 0.02 3.61
CA LYS A 558 29.28 -0.16 2.53
C LYS A 558 29.74 -1.15 1.44
N ASN A 559 30.72 -2.00 1.74
CA ASN A 559 31.22 -2.98 0.79
C ASN A 559 30.31 -4.22 0.72
N PHE A 560 29.07 -4.02 0.25
CA PHE A 560 28.02 -5.04 0.25
C PHE A 560 28.36 -6.27 -0.60
N SER A 561 29.29 -6.16 -1.56
CA SER A 561 29.73 -7.31 -2.35
C SER A 561 30.37 -8.41 -1.50
N LEU A 562 30.87 -8.11 -0.30
CA LEU A 562 31.39 -9.12 0.64
C LEU A 562 30.30 -10.03 1.21
N GLY A 563 29.03 -9.58 1.22
CA GLY A 563 27.88 -10.39 1.64
C GLY A 563 27.10 -10.96 0.46
N LYS A 564 27.59 -10.82 -0.77
CA LYS A 564 26.87 -11.24 -1.97
C LYS A 564 26.95 -12.73 -2.18
N ILE A 565 25.79 -13.34 -2.43
CA ILE A 565 25.65 -14.68 -2.98
C ILE A 565 24.90 -14.56 -4.30
N ASP A 566 25.48 -15.03 -5.40
CA ASP A 566 24.92 -14.91 -6.76
C ASP A 566 25.06 -16.19 -7.58
N SER A 567 25.46 -17.29 -6.92
CA SER A 567 25.48 -18.63 -7.48
C SER A 567 24.50 -19.48 -6.69
N PHE A 568 23.36 -19.79 -7.29
CA PHE A 568 22.30 -20.55 -6.65
C PHE A 568 22.14 -21.95 -7.25
N PRO A 569 21.85 -22.96 -6.43
CA PRO A 569 21.41 -24.25 -6.95
C PRO A 569 20.00 -24.14 -7.55
N LEU A 570 19.60 -25.14 -8.33
CA LEU A 570 18.23 -25.25 -8.81
C LEU A 570 17.30 -25.57 -7.63
N HIS A 571 16.75 -24.54 -7.01
CA HIS A 571 15.83 -24.64 -5.89
C HIS A 571 14.73 -23.56 -5.98
N PRO A 572 13.45 -23.85 -5.67
CA PRO A 572 12.36 -22.88 -5.80
C PRO A 572 12.60 -21.55 -5.09
N ILE A 573 13.24 -21.57 -3.92
CA ILE A 573 13.61 -20.36 -3.15
C ILE A 573 14.40 -19.35 -4.00
N PHE A 574 15.27 -19.84 -4.90
CA PHE A 574 16.14 -18.99 -5.71
C PHE A 574 15.67 -18.88 -7.16
N GLU A 575 14.44 -19.30 -7.48
CA GLU A 575 13.93 -19.20 -8.83
C GLU A 575 13.93 -17.74 -9.30
N LYS A 576 14.64 -17.48 -10.41
CA LYS A 576 14.83 -16.14 -11.01
C LYS A 576 15.46 -15.13 -10.05
N VAL A 577 16.10 -15.57 -8.96
CA VAL A 577 16.84 -14.70 -8.05
C VAL A 577 18.26 -14.52 -8.60
N ASN A 578 18.68 -13.27 -8.82
CA ASN A 578 19.99 -12.96 -9.39
C ASN A 578 21.10 -12.91 -8.34
N SER A 579 20.84 -12.27 -7.20
CA SER A 579 21.74 -12.33 -6.05
C SER A 579 20.98 -12.04 -4.76
N ILE A 580 21.53 -12.48 -3.63
CA ILE A 580 21.04 -12.18 -2.28
C ILE A 580 22.19 -11.68 -1.43
N TYR A 581 21.84 -11.02 -0.34
CA TYR A 581 22.78 -10.55 0.66
C TYR A 581 22.62 -11.36 1.94
N LEU A 582 23.74 -11.95 2.39
CA LEU A 582 23.90 -12.63 3.67
C LEU A 582 25.26 -12.22 4.26
N LYS A 583 25.28 -11.72 5.50
CA LYS A 583 26.49 -11.21 6.16
C LYS A 583 26.63 -11.83 7.55
N GLU A 584 27.86 -11.86 8.06
CA GLU A 584 28.16 -12.35 9.42
C GLU A 584 27.56 -13.75 9.69
N ILE A 585 27.67 -14.63 8.70
CA ILE A 585 26.94 -15.89 8.66
C ILE A 585 27.63 -16.94 9.53
N SER A 586 26.85 -17.61 10.38
CA SER A 586 27.24 -18.88 11.00
C SER A 586 27.05 -20.05 10.03
N THR A 587 28.15 -20.69 9.66
CA THR A 587 28.13 -21.81 8.71
C THR A 587 27.53 -23.06 9.35
N LEU A 588 26.97 -23.93 8.51
CA LEU A 588 26.24 -25.11 8.95
C LEU A 588 27.05 -26.38 8.68
N LYS A 589 27.16 -27.22 9.70
CA LYS A 589 27.62 -28.61 9.57
C LYS A 589 26.41 -29.53 9.60
N LEU A 590 26.35 -30.43 8.62
CA LEU A 590 25.20 -31.31 8.42
C LEU A 590 25.50 -32.76 8.78
N SER A 591 24.47 -33.48 9.20
CA SER A 591 24.48 -34.90 9.48
C SER A 591 23.09 -35.51 9.21
N ALA A 592 22.99 -36.83 9.31
CA ALA A 592 21.74 -37.55 9.07
C ALA A 592 21.11 -37.21 7.71
N SER A 593 19.82 -36.91 7.67
CA SER A 593 19.07 -36.59 6.45
C SER A 593 19.10 -35.10 6.05
N ALA A 594 19.77 -34.24 6.81
CA ALA A 594 19.82 -32.82 6.53
C ALA A 594 20.64 -32.56 5.25
N LYS A 595 20.15 -31.64 4.41
CA LYS A 595 20.74 -31.31 3.11
C LYS A 595 21.10 -29.84 3.06
N CYS A 596 22.21 -29.54 2.41
CA CYS A 596 22.54 -28.17 2.09
C CYS A 596 21.74 -27.73 0.87
N ILE A 597 20.96 -26.65 1.00
CA ILE A 597 20.19 -26.06 -0.11
C ILE A 597 20.81 -24.77 -0.63
N LEU A 598 21.79 -24.20 0.07
CA LEU A 598 22.64 -23.13 -0.43
C LEU A 598 24.05 -23.29 0.12
N GLU A 599 25.01 -23.47 -0.77
CA GLU A 599 26.43 -23.60 -0.46
C GLU A 599 27.21 -22.44 -1.06
N ASN A 600 28.22 -21.96 -0.35
CA ASN A 600 29.16 -20.96 -0.86
C ASN A 600 30.58 -21.25 -0.36
N ASN A 601 31.54 -21.36 -1.29
CA ASN A 601 32.94 -21.67 -0.99
C ASN A 601 33.09 -22.87 -0.02
N GLU A 602 32.42 -23.98 -0.32
CA GLU A 602 32.41 -25.22 0.50
C GLU A 602 31.73 -25.10 1.88
N ASN A 603 31.14 -23.95 2.19
CA ASN A 603 30.39 -23.74 3.43
C ASN A 603 28.89 -23.85 3.15
N CYS A 604 28.19 -24.68 3.93
CA CYS A 604 26.74 -24.68 3.88
C CYS A 604 26.18 -23.43 4.59
N LEU A 605 25.38 -22.66 3.87
CA LEU A 605 24.78 -21.42 4.38
C LEU A 605 23.31 -21.60 4.75
N ILE A 606 22.59 -22.42 3.98
CA ILE A 606 21.18 -22.75 4.24
C ILE A 606 21.01 -24.26 4.17
N ALA A 607 20.42 -24.81 5.23
CA ALA A 607 20.15 -26.23 5.35
C ALA A 607 18.65 -26.50 5.43
N PHE A 608 18.26 -27.69 4.97
CA PHE A 608 16.90 -28.19 5.05
C PHE A 608 16.90 -29.65 5.50
N SER A 609 15.98 -30.01 6.39
CA SER A 609 15.72 -31.40 6.76
C SER A 609 14.22 -31.68 6.84
N ASP A 610 13.78 -32.78 6.25
CA ASP A 610 12.49 -33.38 6.61
C ASP A 610 12.64 -34.11 7.96
N TYR A 611 11.62 -34.07 8.82
CA TYR A 611 11.62 -34.76 10.11
C TYR A 611 10.21 -35.15 10.54
N GLY A 612 9.94 -36.46 10.59
CA GLY A 612 8.57 -36.97 10.72
C GLY A 612 7.71 -36.47 9.56
N ASN A 613 6.58 -35.83 9.89
CA ASN A 613 5.72 -35.15 8.91
C ASN A 613 6.10 -33.67 8.71
N GLY A 614 7.02 -33.13 9.51
CA GLY A 614 7.44 -31.73 9.47
C GLY A 614 8.71 -31.49 8.68
N SER A 615 9.20 -30.27 8.79
CA SER A 615 10.44 -29.85 8.14
C SER A 615 11.14 -28.76 8.92
N VAL A 616 12.45 -28.67 8.75
CA VAL A 616 13.30 -27.64 9.36
C VAL A 616 14.12 -26.99 8.27
N LEU A 617 14.14 -25.66 8.25
CA LEU A 617 15.07 -24.87 7.43
C LEU A 617 15.89 -23.96 8.36
N ALA A 618 17.20 -23.96 8.17
CA ALA A 618 18.13 -23.21 9.00
C ALA A 618 19.01 -22.30 8.14
N VAL A 619 19.19 -21.05 8.58
CA VAL A 619 20.05 -20.04 7.96
C VAL A 619 20.91 -19.41 9.05
N GLY A 620 22.21 -19.28 8.78
CA GLY A 620 23.17 -18.64 9.67
C GLY A 620 23.10 -17.11 9.75
N ASP A 621 21.96 -16.50 9.42
CA ASP A 621 21.74 -15.06 9.41
C ASP A 621 20.24 -14.80 9.70
N PRO A 622 19.88 -13.71 10.40
CA PRO A 622 18.50 -13.22 10.58
C PRO A 622 17.88 -12.69 9.27
N TRP A 623 18.08 -13.41 8.15
CA TRP A 623 18.03 -13.02 6.73
C TRP A 623 17.04 -11.94 6.29
N PHE A 624 15.80 -11.96 6.79
CA PHE A 624 14.74 -11.09 6.29
C PHE A 624 14.39 -9.92 7.20
N TYR A 625 15.31 -9.49 8.07
CA TYR A 625 15.16 -8.22 8.79
C TYR A 625 15.15 -7.01 7.86
N ASN A 626 14.35 -6.02 8.24
CA ASN A 626 13.97 -4.87 7.42
C ASN A 626 15.18 -4.14 6.81
N GLU A 627 16.35 -4.16 7.46
CA GLU A 627 17.56 -3.47 7.01
C GLU A 627 18.08 -3.92 5.63
N TYR A 628 18.03 -5.23 5.36
CA TYR A 628 18.55 -5.84 4.12
C TYR A 628 17.48 -6.64 3.37
N TYR A 629 16.23 -6.54 3.82
CA TYR A 629 15.08 -7.18 3.20
C TYR A 629 14.79 -6.63 1.80
N ASP A 630 14.89 -5.31 1.64
CA ASP A 630 14.66 -4.62 0.38
C ASP A 630 15.87 -3.77 -0.03
N ASN A 631 15.77 -3.11 -1.18
CA ASN A 631 16.85 -2.30 -1.73
C ASN A 631 16.91 -0.87 -1.15
N ARG A 632 16.37 -0.60 0.06
CA ARG A 632 16.56 0.70 0.73
C ARG A 632 18.02 0.95 1.08
N LYS A 633 18.69 -0.05 1.65
CA LYS A 633 20.10 -0.01 2.04
C LYS A 633 20.99 -0.74 1.02
N LEU A 634 20.47 -1.82 0.43
CA LEU A 634 21.18 -2.62 -0.55
C LEU A 634 21.13 -2.01 -1.97
N PRO A 635 22.19 -2.19 -2.77
CA PRO A 635 22.15 -2.02 -4.22
C PRO A 635 21.02 -2.84 -4.88
N LYS A 636 20.58 -2.42 -6.07
CA LYS A 636 19.41 -3.01 -6.77
C LYS A 636 19.64 -4.48 -7.17
N GLU A 637 20.89 -4.91 -7.32
CA GLU A 637 21.17 -6.30 -7.71
C GLU A 637 20.79 -7.35 -6.67
N PHE A 638 20.60 -6.96 -5.41
CA PHE A 638 20.22 -7.87 -4.32
C PHE A 638 18.71 -8.06 -4.26
N GLU A 639 18.23 -9.30 -4.28
CA GLU A 639 16.83 -9.66 -4.44
C GLU A 639 16.31 -10.42 -3.21
N ASN A 640 16.69 -10.00 -1.99
CA ASN A 640 16.27 -10.63 -0.73
C ASN A 640 14.74 -10.70 -0.59
N TYR A 641 14.00 -9.63 -0.95
CA TYR A 641 12.54 -9.62 -0.97
C TYR A 641 11.97 -10.77 -1.83
N LYS A 642 12.53 -10.98 -3.02
CA LYS A 642 12.10 -12.03 -3.95
C LYS A 642 12.43 -13.42 -3.42
N ALA A 643 13.60 -13.59 -2.81
CA ALA A 643 13.96 -14.84 -2.15
C ALA A 643 13.01 -15.16 -0.97
N ALA A 644 12.58 -14.14 -0.21
CA ALA A 644 11.57 -14.30 0.83
C ALA A 644 10.22 -14.71 0.23
N GLU A 645 9.75 -14.05 -0.83
CA GLU A 645 8.48 -14.37 -1.51
C GLU A 645 8.50 -15.83 -2.02
N ASN A 646 9.58 -16.23 -2.70
CA ASN A 646 9.77 -17.60 -3.14
C ASN A 646 9.80 -18.61 -1.98
N LEU A 647 10.49 -18.29 -0.88
CA LEU A 647 10.55 -19.16 0.31
C LEU A 647 9.15 -19.40 0.87
N PHE A 648 8.39 -18.33 1.15
CA PHE A 648 7.10 -18.49 1.81
C PHE A 648 6.03 -19.08 0.89
N LEU A 649 6.11 -18.85 -0.43
CA LEU A 649 5.29 -19.59 -1.41
C LEU A 649 5.61 -21.10 -1.40
N TRP A 650 6.90 -21.46 -1.40
CA TRP A 650 7.34 -22.85 -1.36
C TRP A 650 6.93 -23.56 -0.05
N LEU A 651 7.06 -22.87 1.10
CA LEU A 651 6.63 -23.41 2.38
C LEU A 651 5.11 -23.58 2.46
N LYS A 652 4.34 -22.61 1.95
CA LYS A 652 2.88 -22.69 1.87
C LYS A 652 2.42 -23.90 1.04
N ASP A 653 3.02 -24.10 -0.13
CA ASP A 653 2.77 -25.27 -0.98
C ASP A 653 3.05 -26.58 -0.23
N LYS A 654 4.19 -26.67 0.47
CA LYS A 654 4.51 -27.85 1.28
C LYS A 654 3.53 -28.11 2.41
N ILE A 655 3.03 -27.07 3.08
CA ILE A 655 2.04 -27.22 4.16
C ILE A 655 0.74 -27.82 3.60
N ASN A 656 0.34 -27.44 2.39
CA ASN A 656 -0.86 -27.95 1.72
C ASN A 656 -0.72 -29.40 1.20
N HIS A 657 0.52 -29.88 1.00
CA HIS A 657 0.82 -31.21 0.48
C HIS A 657 1.29 -32.23 1.53
N LYS A 658 1.31 -31.86 2.80
CA LYS A 658 1.57 -32.73 3.97
C LYS A 658 0.27 -33.06 4.69
#